data_AF-A0A937S9P2-F1
#
_entry.id   AF-A0A937S9P2-F1
#
_cell.length_a   1.000
_cell.length_b   1.000
_cell.length_c   1.000
_cell.angle_alpha   90.00
_cell.angle_beta   90.00
_cell.angle_gamma   90.00
#
_symmetry.space_group_name_H-M   'P 1'
#
loop_
_entity.id
_entity.type
_entity.pdbx_description
1 polymer ?
#
loop_
_entity_poly.entity_id
_entity_poly.type
_entity_poly.pdbx_seq_one_letter_code
_entity_poly.pdbx_strand_id
1 'polypeptide(L)'
;MRRALVVGVNTYSNLGHLSTPANDAEAIAHRLEQSGNFTVKRLPDVQPSEAIKIGQTTPVFRKELRKELQQLFNPANEKEIPDTALFYFSGHGIQINKGSWQESQLVTSETDPDVENGYALQDLRQLLEGSPVKQKIIWLDCCHSGSLLDLSEADPGYRGRGRDLCFIAAAYQEAYLASDDTHSFLTSILLKALTPSSYLGGRITNLFLAEFLDQELQTNPKLRNTPQRPIFANLGGSIDLIPLRNQPNPNLPHSGSTESICPYKGLNFFDYEGDDPKYFFGRTALTDKLLQRVSEGNFLVVTGASGSGKSSVVRAGLIYQLNQGLRRSGTNQWKIHILRPGTSPRRSESPLKNLARAFVNDNLSKVKRAEERGSIEKLLEEHGGKGLGRLVDESSVSRVLLVVDQFEEIFSSLIDETERRSFISCLLEAINNSAKLCLVLVMRSDFISSCMEQDYTGLAIRMEGASLETVAPMTEEELQEAIVEPAKQMGVDVEPRLIKQMKIDVADSAASLPLVQYTLTELWYRSQNQGDNRLTFADYLDLGGIQQALEKRANQVYDALTSNEQQIAQRIFLQLTQPGEDTEPTRRQVNKQSLITSPESAAIVDRVLQKLVDEKLIVTSALSTKGAESESEQIPTVEVAHEALIRYWSKLRQWLYDNQDALRTRLRIEKRAQEWKESGKPLELAYLLQGTKLAEAEEFIDTYGDDLPLQVLAQEFVRVSQAEGDRLEQQEKERHQREKDTLNRLLQEQEEKASAEAEARKASNKAQVEAEAREKAERIAKEEEKKKTRNAKIAAGLAIAALVSFGFFQQQLWENELTVSRAMLGLIKAKDLTPKNLQDTLKIAKENAQRGNIDSALELYGEIRKSIGNETEFEFFDGAAKNEIVDLVKTYKMPVLEKYLKDSKIGEKIIDETKSDPDKRFTEGALRETYKIVMIYTGTDLNPTNGEIDEKEVEKMPCDILLAIEKLWRNHTKQTCGWVGSNTDYGAAPDCQEAELKGVSLGTALFDPVSFQYLLYRYQNQCKS
;
A
#
# COMPACT_ATOMS: atom_id res chain seq x y z
N MET A 1 20.82 -39.86 13.49
CA MET A 1 21.93 -40.05 14.47
C MET A 1 22.85 -38.84 14.46
N ARG A 2 23.17 -38.26 15.63
CA ARG A 2 24.03 -37.06 15.77
C ARG A 2 25.32 -37.42 16.50
N ARG A 3 26.48 -37.23 15.88
CA ARG A 3 27.79 -37.58 16.46
C ARG A 3 28.71 -36.38 16.48
N ALA A 4 29.51 -36.25 17.54
CA ALA A 4 30.50 -35.20 17.63
C ALA A 4 31.88 -35.78 17.99
N LEU A 5 32.93 -35.23 17.41
CA LEU A 5 34.32 -35.40 17.85
C LEU A 5 34.75 -34.08 18.49
N VAL A 6 35.10 -34.12 19.77
CA VAL A 6 35.47 -32.94 20.55
C VAL A 6 36.90 -33.14 21.06
N VAL A 7 37.80 -32.28 20.61
CA VAL A 7 39.25 -32.41 20.80
C VAL A 7 39.79 -31.20 21.56
N GLY A 8 40.54 -31.46 22.63
CA GLY A 8 41.24 -30.43 23.41
C GLY A 8 42.68 -30.86 23.66
N VAL A 9 43.65 -30.06 23.22
CA VAL A 9 45.07 -30.39 23.35
C VAL A 9 45.77 -29.39 24.25
N ASN A 10 46.19 -29.85 25.44
CA ASN A 10 46.95 -29.05 26.40
C ASN A 10 48.46 -29.32 26.32
N THR A 11 48.84 -30.57 26.01
CA THR A 11 50.22 -31.04 26.07
C THR A 11 50.88 -31.06 24.68
N TYR A 12 52.08 -30.50 24.55
CA TYR A 12 52.85 -30.44 23.31
C TYR A 12 54.32 -30.74 23.60
N SER A 13 54.99 -31.44 22.70
CA SER A 13 56.40 -31.82 22.88
C SER A 13 57.35 -30.70 22.48
N ASN A 14 56.96 -29.90 21.47
CA ASN A 14 57.82 -28.89 20.82
C ASN A 14 57.22 -27.47 20.85
N LEU A 15 56.10 -27.28 21.57
CA LEU A 15 55.41 -25.99 21.70
C LEU A 15 55.03 -25.75 23.17
N GLY A 16 54.73 -24.50 23.52
CA GLY A 16 54.24 -24.14 24.85
C GLY A 16 52.94 -24.86 25.19
N HIS A 17 52.90 -25.50 26.36
CA HIS A 17 51.70 -26.11 26.91
C HIS A 17 50.57 -25.09 27.11
N LEU A 18 49.33 -25.50 26.83
CA LEU A 18 48.12 -24.71 27.08
C LEU A 18 47.36 -25.30 28.27
N SER A 19 46.67 -24.45 29.04
CA SER A 19 45.89 -24.87 30.22
C SER A 19 44.39 -24.93 29.98
N THR A 20 43.90 -24.29 28.91
CA THR A 20 42.47 -24.03 28.68
C THR A 20 41.79 -24.97 27.67
N PRO A 21 42.44 -25.43 26.57
CA PRO A 21 41.78 -26.23 25.53
C PRO A 21 41.06 -27.49 26.01
N ALA A 22 41.61 -28.22 26.98
CA ALA A 22 40.94 -29.38 27.53
C ALA A 22 39.67 -29.02 28.33
N ASN A 23 39.67 -27.87 29.02
CA ASN A 23 38.48 -27.36 29.73
C ASN A 23 37.41 -26.87 28.74
N ASP A 24 37.82 -26.21 27.68
CA ASP A 24 36.95 -25.76 26.59
C ASP A 24 36.28 -26.94 25.89
N ALA A 25 37.08 -27.93 25.49
CA ALA A 25 36.60 -29.16 24.89
C ALA A 25 35.63 -29.90 25.83
N GLU A 26 35.92 -30.00 27.13
CA GLU A 26 35.01 -30.66 28.07
C GLU A 26 33.69 -29.88 28.24
N ALA A 27 33.74 -28.55 28.30
CA ALA A 27 32.53 -27.73 28.40
C ALA A 27 31.64 -27.86 27.16
N ILE A 28 32.23 -27.83 25.95
CA ILE A 28 31.50 -28.04 24.70
C ILE A 28 30.93 -29.45 24.63
N ALA A 29 31.73 -30.48 24.96
CA ALA A 29 31.25 -31.86 25.03
C ALA A 29 30.03 -31.98 25.93
N HIS A 30 30.10 -31.37 27.13
CA HIS A 30 29.01 -31.39 28.09
C HIS A 30 27.73 -30.74 27.54
N ARG A 31 27.84 -29.58 26.87
CA ARG A 31 26.69 -28.89 26.27
C ARG A 31 26.07 -29.68 25.13
N LEU A 32 26.89 -30.27 24.26
CA LEU A 32 26.44 -31.08 23.14
C LEU A 32 25.72 -32.36 23.59
N GLU A 33 26.16 -32.97 24.70
CA GLU A 33 25.47 -34.12 25.31
C GLU A 33 24.18 -33.73 26.03
N GLN A 34 24.17 -32.63 26.79
CA GLN A 34 23.02 -32.22 27.60
C GLN A 34 21.87 -31.59 26.80
N SER A 35 22.20 -30.89 25.72
CA SER A 35 21.25 -30.05 25.00
C SER A 35 21.26 -30.32 23.50
N GLY A 36 22.40 -30.71 22.92
CA GLY A 36 22.53 -30.93 21.48
C GLY A 36 22.15 -32.32 20.96
N ASN A 37 21.81 -33.27 21.85
CA ASN A 37 21.55 -34.68 21.54
C ASN A 37 22.69 -35.36 20.74
N PHE A 38 23.94 -34.93 20.92
CA PHE A 38 25.09 -35.56 20.28
C PHE A 38 25.65 -36.69 21.12
N THR A 39 26.00 -37.80 20.47
CA THR A 39 26.96 -38.76 21.04
C THR A 39 28.37 -38.20 20.84
N VAL A 40 29.03 -37.80 21.92
CA VAL A 40 30.35 -37.14 21.85
C VAL A 40 31.48 -38.14 22.07
N LYS A 41 32.41 -38.21 21.12
CA LYS A 41 33.73 -38.82 21.29
C LYS A 41 34.69 -37.72 21.74
N ARG A 42 35.26 -37.90 22.94
CA ARG A 42 36.29 -37.05 23.52
C ARG A 42 37.67 -37.53 23.08
N LEU A 43 38.57 -36.61 22.73
CA LEU A 43 39.97 -36.92 22.39
C LEU A 43 40.91 -35.88 23.04
N PRO A 44 41.85 -36.28 23.92
CA PRO A 44 42.09 -37.64 24.40
C PRO A 44 41.06 -38.02 25.47
N ASP A 45 40.55 -39.25 25.47
CA ASP A 45 39.68 -39.74 26.53
C ASP A 45 40.47 -40.31 27.72
N VAL A 46 40.03 -39.95 28.94
CA VAL A 46 40.53 -40.52 30.19
C VAL A 46 39.33 -40.91 31.05
N GLN A 47 39.42 -42.02 31.79
CA GLN A 47 38.33 -42.54 32.61
C GLN A 47 38.72 -42.56 34.11
N PRO A 48 38.68 -41.41 34.80
CA PRO A 48 39.15 -41.30 36.19
C PRO A 48 38.17 -41.85 37.25
N SER A 49 36.85 -41.86 36.98
CA SER A 49 35.82 -42.40 37.90
C SER A 49 34.43 -42.43 37.22
N GLU A 50 34.09 -43.56 36.59
CA GLU A 50 32.80 -43.87 35.92
C GLU A 50 32.38 -43.01 34.70
N ALA A 51 32.93 -41.80 34.50
CA ALA A 51 32.66 -40.95 33.34
C ALA A 51 33.93 -40.67 32.50
N ILE A 52 33.79 -40.72 31.16
CA ILE A 52 34.86 -40.38 30.22
C ILE A 52 35.00 -38.85 30.12
N LYS A 53 36.21 -38.32 30.26
CA LYS A 53 36.53 -36.89 30.18
C LYS A 53 37.71 -36.62 29.25
N ILE A 54 37.87 -35.37 28.82
CA ILE A 54 39.05 -34.90 28.09
C ILE A 54 40.27 -34.91 29.02
N GLY A 55 41.34 -35.58 28.61
CA GLY A 55 42.58 -35.69 29.37
C GLY A 55 43.35 -34.37 29.43
N GLN A 56 43.55 -33.85 30.65
CA GLN A 56 44.26 -32.58 30.87
C GLN A 56 45.76 -32.65 30.58
N THR A 57 46.37 -33.82 30.77
CA THR A 57 47.81 -34.07 30.61
C THR A 57 48.12 -35.19 29.62
N THR A 58 47.11 -35.66 28.90
CA THR A 58 47.25 -36.79 27.96
C THR A 58 47.57 -36.25 26.58
N PRO A 59 48.58 -36.79 25.87
CA PRO A 59 48.89 -36.36 24.51
C PRO A 59 47.82 -36.83 23.51
N VAL A 60 47.60 -36.04 22.47
CA VAL A 60 46.81 -36.39 21.28
C VAL A 60 47.76 -36.54 20.11
N PHE A 61 47.73 -37.68 19.43
CA PHE A 61 48.57 -37.91 18.25
C PHE A 61 47.81 -37.67 16.93
N ARG A 62 48.48 -37.18 15.89
CA ARG A 62 47.95 -36.97 14.54
C ARG A 62 47.32 -38.22 13.95
N LYS A 63 47.93 -39.38 14.19
CA LYS A 63 47.39 -40.68 13.72
C LYS A 63 46.02 -40.98 14.34
N GLU A 64 45.85 -40.65 15.61
CA GLU A 64 44.59 -40.84 16.34
C GLU A 64 43.54 -39.84 15.88
N LEU A 65 43.90 -38.56 15.78
CA LEU A 65 43.02 -37.52 15.25
C LEU A 65 42.51 -37.87 13.84
N ARG A 66 43.41 -38.30 12.94
CA ARG A 66 43.05 -38.73 11.59
C ARG A 66 42.07 -39.91 11.59
N LYS A 67 42.31 -40.91 12.44
CA LYS A 67 41.45 -42.09 12.56
C LYS A 67 40.04 -41.70 13.02
N GLU A 68 39.94 -40.87 14.05
CA GLU A 68 38.64 -40.45 14.60
C GLU A 68 37.87 -39.53 13.65
N LEU A 69 38.55 -38.61 12.95
CA LEU A 69 37.94 -37.80 11.89
C LEU A 69 37.38 -38.66 10.76
N GLN A 70 38.15 -39.67 10.32
CA GLN A 70 37.68 -40.60 9.29
C GLN A 70 36.47 -41.41 9.76
N GLN A 71 36.45 -41.89 11.00
CA GLN A 71 35.30 -42.58 11.57
C GLN A 71 34.07 -41.69 11.74
N LEU A 72 34.24 -40.38 11.96
CA LEU A 72 33.15 -39.42 12.10
C LEU A 72 32.50 -39.09 10.75
N PHE A 73 33.31 -38.73 9.74
CA PHE A 73 32.81 -38.20 8.48
C PHE A 73 32.71 -39.24 7.36
N ASN A 74 33.45 -40.35 7.42
CA ASN A 74 33.42 -41.39 6.39
C ASN A 74 33.65 -42.80 6.99
N PRO A 75 32.72 -43.28 7.85
CA PRO A 75 32.82 -44.61 8.45
C PRO A 75 32.69 -45.71 7.38
N ALA A 76 33.36 -46.85 7.60
CA ALA A 76 33.40 -47.96 6.64
C ALA A 76 32.04 -48.66 6.43
N ASN A 77 31.10 -48.51 7.37
CA ASN A 77 29.79 -49.13 7.35
C ASN A 77 28.72 -48.06 7.11
N GLU A 78 27.88 -48.22 6.09
CA GLU A 78 26.82 -47.27 5.75
C GLU A 78 25.83 -47.04 6.90
N LYS A 79 25.60 -48.04 7.76
CA LYS A 79 24.73 -47.92 8.93
C LYS A 79 25.31 -47.06 10.06
N GLU A 80 26.61 -46.75 10.02
CA GLU A 80 27.32 -45.94 11.01
C GLU A 80 27.44 -44.47 10.60
N ILE A 81 26.99 -44.10 9.39
CA ILE A 81 27.00 -42.73 8.89
C ILE A 81 26.00 -41.90 9.70
N PRO A 82 26.44 -40.87 10.44
CA PRO A 82 25.51 -39.99 11.14
C PRO A 82 24.76 -39.09 10.16
N ASP A 83 23.54 -38.67 10.53
CA ASP A 83 22.79 -37.64 9.81
C ASP A 83 23.45 -36.26 10.02
N THR A 84 23.93 -36.01 11.24
CA THR A 84 24.65 -34.79 11.63
C THR A 84 25.98 -35.14 12.29
N ALA A 85 27.08 -34.62 11.75
CA ALA A 85 28.42 -34.77 12.32
C ALA A 85 29.00 -33.41 12.74
N LEU A 86 29.51 -33.31 13.96
CA LEU A 86 30.16 -32.11 14.49
C LEU A 86 31.63 -32.39 14.83
N PHE A 87 32.54 -31.56 14.36
CA PHE A 87 33.94 -31.57 14.77
C PHE A 87 34.28 -30.27 15.49
N TYR A 88 34.70 -30.37 16.74
CA TYR A 88 35.22 -29.27 17.54
C TYR A 88 36.68 -29.53 17.90
N PHE A 89 37.54 -28.54 17.68
CA PHE A 89 38.95 -28.59 18.04
C PHE A 89 39.37 -27.33 18.78
N SER A 90 39.99 -27.48 19.94
CA SER A 90 40.66 -26.39 20.67
C SER A 90 42.13 -26.74 20.93
N GLY A 91 43.02 -25.78 20.69
CA GLY A 91 44.47 -25.94 20.83
C GLY A 91 45.26 -24.98 19.95
N HIS A 92 46.52 -25.32 19.68
CA HIS A 92 47.36 -24.59 18.72
C HIS A 92 46.96 -24.89 17.28
N GLY A 93 47.05 -23.86 16.44
CA GLY A 93 47.03 -23.97 15.00
C GLY A 93 48.21 -23.17 14.45
N ILE A 94 48.88 -23.71 13.44
CA ILE A 94 50.06 -23.10 12.82
C ILE A 94 49.81 -22.89 11.34
N GLN A 95 50.46 -21.89 10.77
CA GLN A 95 50.47 -21.66 9.33
C GLN A 95 51.87 -21.90 8.80
N ILE A 96 51.94 -22.72 7.76
CA ILE A 96 53.18 -23.20 7.19
C ILE A 96 53.32 -22.64 5.77
N ASN A 97 54.49 -22.12 5.44
CA ASN A 97 54.74 -21.51 4.14
C ASN A 97 55.34 -22.54 3.17
N LYS A 98 54.52 -23.07 2.25
CA LYS A 98 54.95 -24.05 1.23
C LYS A 98 55.25 -23.37 -0.10
N GLY A 99 56.14 -22.37 -0.07
CA GLY A 99 56.58 -21.63 -1.25
C GLY A 99 55.53 -20.61 -1.73
N SER A 100 54.76 -20.95 -2.77
CA SER A 100 53.78 -20.05 -3.41
C SER A 100 52.41 -20.02 -2.72
N TRP A 101 52.18 -20.85 -1.72
CA TRP A 101 50.93 -20.88 -0.94
C TRP A 101 51.20 -21.21 0.53
N GLN A 102 50.27 -20.79 1.39
CA GLN A 102 50.30 -21.05 2.83
C GLN A 102 49.32 -22.18 3.18
N GLU A 103 49.74 -23.11 4.04
CA GLU A 103 48.92 -24.21 4.53
C GLU A 103 48.75 -24.11 6.05
N SER A 104 47.51 -24.03 6.53
CA SER A 104 47.25 -24.11 7.98
C SER A 104 47.09 -25.55 8.43
N GLN A 105 47.61 -25.85 9.62
CA GLN A 105 47.58 -27.17 10.23
C GLN A 105 47.09 -27.09 11.69
N LEU A 106 46.31 -28.09 12.10
CA LEU A 106 45.97 -28.33 13.50
C LEU A 106 47.16 -29.01 14.18
N VAL A 107 47.58 -28.47 15.32
CA VAL A 107 48.75 -28.98 16.07
C VAL A 107 48.30 -30.07 17.04
N THR A 108 48.88 -31.26 16.89
CA THR A 108 48.78 -32.37 17.85
C THR A 108 50.01 -32.42 18.75
N SER A 109 50.01 -33.24 19.80
CA SER A 109 51.03 -33.23 20.86
C SER A 109 52.45 -33.55 20.39
N GLU A 110 52.60 -34.31 19.31
CA GLU A 110 53.89 -34.65 18.68
C GLU A 110 54.28 -33.70 17.54
N THR A 111 53.46 -32.69 17.26
CA THR A 111 53.72 -31.76 16.16
C THR A 111 55.00 -30.98 16.44
N ASP A 112 55.92 -31.00 15.48
CA ASP A 112 57.13 -30.20 15.44
C ASP A 112 56.90 -29.08 14.40
N PRO A 113 56.82 -27.81 14.85
CA PRO A 113 56.64 -26.68 13.95
C PRO A 113 57.71 -26.58 12.86
N ASP A 114 58.92 -27.06 13.12
CA ASP A 114 60.05 -26.99 12.19
C ASP A 114 60.03 -28.09 11.12
N VAL A 115 59.29 -29.19 11.37
CA VAL A 115 59.20 -30.37 10.49
C VAL A 115 57.81 -30.51 9.85
N GLU A 116 56.91 -29.55 10.10
CA GLU A 116 55.63 -29.37 9.39
C GLU A 116 54.68 -30.59 9.42
N ASN A 117 54.68 -31.34 10.53
CA ASN A 117 54.03 -32.65 10.63
C ASN A 117 52.62 -32.63 11.27
N GLY A 118 51.99 -31.46 11.41
CA GLY A 118 50.63 -31.30 11.94
C GLY A 118 49.54 -31.86 11.02
N TYR A 119 48.27 -31.80 11.45
CA TYR A 119 47.14 -32.25 10.64
C TYR A 119 46.67 -31.13 9.72
N ALA A 120 46.91 -31.27 8.42
CA ALA A 120 46.58 -30.25 7.43
C ALA A 120 45.07 -30.00 7.31
N LEU A 121 44.68 -28.72 7.30
CA LEU A 121 43.28 -28.35 7.07
C LEU A 121 42.81 -28.70 5.65
N GLN A 122 43.74 -28.84 4.69
CA GLN A 122 43.44 -29.35 3.36
C GLN A 122 43.00 -30.83 3.38
N ASP A 123 43.62 -31.66 4.23
CA ASP A 123 43.21 -33.06 4.43
C ASP A 123 41.78 -33.12 5.01
N LEU A 124 41.45 -32.21 5.95
CA LEU A 124 40.09 -32.09 6.50
C LEU A 124 39.09 -31.74 5.41
N ARG A 125 39.41 -30.76 4.56
CA ARG A 125 38.55 -30.35 3.45
C ARG A 125 38.27 -31.51 2.49
N GLN A 126 39.29 -32.25 2.08
CA GLN A 126 39.13 -33.40 1.19
C GLN A 126 38.25 -34.50 1.83
N LEU A 127 38.40 -34.72 3.14
CA LEU A 127 37.54 -35.65 3.88
C LEU A 127 36.07 -35.18 3.90
N LEU A 128 35.83 -33.88 4.10
CA LEU A 128 34.47 -33.31 4.08
C LEU A 128 33.83 -33.36 2.69
N GLU A 129 34.60 -33.13 1.63
CA GLU A 129 34.17 -33.23 0.23
C GLU A 129 33.67 -34.64 -0.10
N GLY A 130 34.41 -35.68 0.30
CA GLY A 130 34.05 -37.09 0.08
C GLY A 130 33.06 -37.68 1.07
N SER A 131 32.68 -36.93 2.12
CA SER A 131 31.86 -37.45 3.21
C SER A 131 30.37 -37.63 2.83
N PRO A 132 29.76 -38.80 3.09
CA PRO A 132 28.35 -39.06 2.84
C PRO A 132 27.38 -38.42 3.86
N VAL A 133 27.90 -37.82 4.95
CA VAL A 133 27.08 -37.18 5.99
C VAL A 133 26.25 -36.03 5.40
N LYS A 134 24.99 -35.92 5.83
CA LYS A 134 24.05 -34.91 5.32
C LYS A 134 24.32 -33.52 5.91
N GLN A 135 24.52 -33.43 7.22
CA GLN A 135 24.75 -32.18 7.93
C GLN A 135 26.12 -32.18 8.62
N LYS A 136 26.98 -31.22 8.29
CA LYS A 136 28.36 -31.14 8.78
C LYS A 136 28.55 -29.84 9.55
N ILE A 137 29.13 -29.92 10.74
CA ILE A 137 29.40 -28.76 11.60
C ILE A 137 30.88 -28.79 11.98
N ILE A 138 31.61 -27.71 11.75
CA ILE A 138 33.05 -27.62 12.04
C ILE A 138 33.32 -26.36 12.86
N TRP A 139 33.82 -26.53 14.09
CA TRP A 139 34.18 -25.45 15.01
C TRP A 139 35.66 -25.53 15.37
N LEU A 140 36.45 -24.55 14.96
CA LEU A 140 37.90 -24.52 15.20
C LEU A 140 38.27 -23.33 16.08
N ASP A 141 38.69 -23.64 17.30
CA ASP A 141 39.17 -22.70 18.30
C ASP A 141 40.69 -22.78 18.44
N CYS A 142 41.37 -22.37 17.37
CA CYS A 142 42.82 -22.34 17.28
C CYS A 142 43.29 -21.24 16.32
N CYS A 143 44.53 -20.78 16.49
CA CYS A 143 45.13 -19.75 15.63
C CYS A 143 45.23 -20.23 14.17
N HIS A 144 45.17 -19.31 13.21
CA HIS A 144 45.28 -19.60 11.76
C HIS A 144 44.22 -20.56 11.17
N SER A 145 43.15 -20.88 11.90
CA SER A 145 42.08 -21.78 11.46
C SER A 145 41.13 -21.20 10.41
N GLY A 146 41.19 -19.87 10.19
CA GLY A 146 40.40 -19.16 9.19
C GLY A 146 40.80 -19.43 7.73
N SER A 147 41.94 -20.05 7.45
CA SER A 147 42.38 -20.35 6.07
C SER A 147 41.50 -21.40 5.38
N LEU A 148 40.64 -22.11 6.12
CA LEU A 148 39.67 -23.04 5.52
C LEU A 148 38.59 -22.31 4.72
N LEU A 149 38.46 -20.98 4.86
CA LEU A 149 37.39 -20.15 4.30
C LEU A 149 37.68 -19.49 2.94
N ASP A 150 38.82 -19.79 2.28
CA ASP A 150 38.97 -19.61 0.83
C ASP A 150 38.07 -20.63 0.06
N LEU A 151 36.80 -20.69 0.48
CA LEU A 151 35.73 -21.51 -0.05
C LEU A 151 35.05 -20.85 -1.25
N SER A 152 35.47 -19.64 -1.65
CA SER A 152 35.06 -19.07 -2.94
C SER A 152 35.55 -19.91 -4.13
N GLU A 153 36.61 -20.69 -3.97
CA GLU A 153 37.11 -21.66 -4.96
C GLU A 153 36.80 -23.13 -4.61
N ALA A 154 35.96 -23.34 -3.60
CA ALA A 154 35.60 -24.65 -3.07
C ALA A 154 34.08 -24.82 -2.97
N ASP A 155 33.37 -24.61 -4.07
CA ASP A 155 32.09 -25.30 -4.21
C ASP A 155 32.43 -26.80 -4.24
N PRO A 156 32.06 -27.60 -3.23
CA PRO A 156 32.35 -29.02 -3.24
C PRO A 156 31.42 -29.78 -4.21
N GLY A 157 30.77 -29.05 -5.13
CA GLY A 157 29.89 -29.56 -6.19
C GLY A 157 28.47 -29.86 -5.70
N TYR A 158 27.98 -29.16 -4.67
CA TYR A 158 26.77 -29.54 -3.96
C TYR A 158 25.56 -28.61 -4.16
N ARG A 159 25.62 -27.61 -5.04
CA ARG A 159 24.41 -26.88 -5.47
C ARG A 159 23.35 -27.89 -5.98
N GLY A 160 22.29 -28.08 -5.19
CA GLY A 160 21.13 -28.92 -5.53
C GLY A 160 21.10 -30.36 -4.99
N ARG A 161 21.97 -30.76 -4.04
CA ARG A 161 22.01 -32.16 -3.52
C ARG A 161 21.58 -32.38 -2.05
N GLY A 162 21.05 -31.36 -1.36
CA GLY A 162 20.44 -31.53 -0.02
C GLY A 162 21.43 -31.90 1.10
N ARG A 163 22.61 -31.28 1.15
CA ARG A 163 23.59 -31.41 2.23
C ARG A 163 23.95 -30.03 2.79
N ASP A 164 23.92 -29.89 4.11
CA ASP A 164 24.12 -28.62 4.81
C ASP A 164 25.47 -28.61 5.55
N LEU A 165 26.19 -27.47 5.51
CA LEU A 165 27.49 -27.27 6.15
C LEU A 165 27.47 -25.97 6.96
N CYS A 166 27.83 -26.08 8.25
CA CYS A 166 28.10 -24.96 9.14
C CYS A 166 29.59 -24.96 9.50
N PHE A 167 30.28 -23.86 9.25
CA PHE A 167 31.68 -23.67 9.58
C PHE A 167 31.86 -22.44 10.46
N ILE A 168 32.57 -22.57 11.59
CA ILE A 168 32.94 -21.46 12.48
C ILE A 168 34.41 -21.65 12.90
N ALA A 169 35.24 -20.64 12.71
CA ALA A 169 36.66 -20.69 13.06
C ALA A 169 37.14 -19.38 13.67
N ALA A 170 38.09 -19.45 14.60
CA ALA A 170 38.71 -18.29 15.22
C ALA A 170 39.90 -17.79 14.38
N ALA A 171 39.83 -16.63 13.72
CA ALA A 171 40.90 -16.16 12.84
C ALA A 171 41.47 -14.78 13.24
N TYR A 172 42.78 -14.68 13.45
CA TYR A 172 43.72 -14.03 12.50
C TYR A 172 45.14 -13.79 13.06
N GLN A 173 45.48 -14.06 14.33
CA GLN A 173 46.86 -13.82 14.80
C GLN A 173 47.31 -14.68 15.99
N GLU A 174 48.64 -14.75 16.16
CA GLU A 174 49.50 -15.65 16.99
C GLU A 174 49.26 -15.67 18.52
N ALA A 175 48.07 -15.34 19.01
CA ALA A 175 47.78 -15.34 20.44
C ALA A 175 46.45 -16.02 20.76
N TYR A 176 46.52 -17.16 21.45
CA TYR A 176 45.37 -17.74 22.14
C TYR A 176 45.04 -16.85 23.35
N LEU A 177 44.00 -16.04 23.23
CA LEU A 177 43.55 -15.14 24.30
C LEU A 177 42.46 -15.84 25.12
N ALA A 178 42.81 -16.24 26.35
CA ALA A 178 41.81 -16.60 27.35
C ALA A 178 41.01 -15.34 27.73
N SER A 179 39.69 -15.47 27.85
CA SER A 179 38.83 -14.37 28.31
C SER A 179 38.11 -14.79 29.57
N ASP A 180 38.48 -14.15 30.67
CA ASP A 180 38.16 -14.57 32.03
C ASP A 180 38.75 -15.98 32.33
N ASP A 181 39.17 -16.24 33.58
CA ASP A 181 40.14 -17.30 33.94
C ASP A 181 39.76 -18.77 33.60
N THR A 182 38.66 -19.03 32.88
CA THR A 182 38.06 -20.37 32.69
C THR A 182 37.99 -20.90 31.26
N HIS A 183 37.77 -20.07 30.23
CA HIS A 183 37.55 -20.53 28.84
C HIS A 183 38.20 -19.64 27.77
N SER A 184 38.46 -20.18 26.57
CA SER A 184 38.85 -19.35 25.43
C SER A 184 37.73 -18.42 25.00
N PHE A 185 38.11 -17.38 24.28
CA PHE A 185 37.18 -16.38 23.80
C PHE A 185 36.09 -16.96 22.89
N LEU A 186 36.44 -17.71 21.83
CA LEU A 186 35.44 -18.32 20.93
C LEU A 186 34.56 -19.32 21.71
N THR A 187 35.16 -20.13 22.57
CA THR A 187 34.42 -21.14 23.34
C THR A 187 33.43 -20.50 24.30
N SER A 188 33.80 -19.43 24.99
CA SER A 188 32.89 -18.72 25.90
C SER A 188 31.61 -18.23 25.20
N ILE A 189 31.75 -17.75 23.96
CA ILE A 189 30.63 -17.24 23.16
C ILE A 189 29.79 -18.39 22.62
N LEU A 190 30.43 -19.46 22.14
CA LEU A 190 29.72 -20.68 21.74
C LEU A 190 28.90 -21.24 22.92
N LEU A 191 29.46 -21.30 24.13
CA LEU A 191 28.76 -21.76 25.33
C LEU A 191 27.58 -20.84 25.71
N LYS A 192 27.74 -19.52 25.57
CA LYS A 192 26.66 -18.54 25.80
C LYS A 192 25.53 -18.72 24.77
N ALA A 193 25.89 -18.86 23.49
CA ALA A 193 24.93 -19.07 22.41
C ALA A 193 24.21 -20.42 22.53
N LEU A 194 24.92 -21.46 22.97
CA LEU A 194 24.41 -22.82 23.17
C LEU A 194 23.65 -23.01 24.50
N THR A 195 23.28 -21.94 25.20
CA THR A 195 22.51 -22.01 26.44
C THR A 195 21.01 -21.83 26.14
N PRO A 196 20.18 -22.89 26.19
CA PRO A 196 18.79 -22.85 25.73
C PRO A 196 17.90 -21.88 26.51
N SER A 197 18.20 -21.65 27.79
CA SER A 197 17.44 -20.75 28.67
C SER A 197 17.68 -19.26 28.36
N SER A 198 18.61 -18.93 27.47
CA SER A 198 18.94 -17.54 27.14
C SER A 198 18.01 -16.97 26.05
N TYR A 199 17.18 -17.80 25.41
CA TYR A 199 16.33 -17.41 24.28
C TYR A 199 14.94 -18.08 24.34
N LEU A 200 13.91 -17.34 23.90
CA LEU A 200 12.53 -17.82 23.81
C LEU A 200 12.45 -19.04 22.85
N GLY A 201 12.09 -20.21 23.38
CA GLY A 201 11.85 -21.42 22.59
C GLY A 201 12.98 -22.46 22.57
N GLY A 202 14.16 -22.20 23.14
CA GLY A 202 15.20 -23.22 23.39
C GLY A 202 15.80 -23.97 22.19
N ARG A 203 15.33 -23.73 20.95
CA ARG A 203 15.93 -24.22 19.70
C ARG A 203 17.09 -23.32 19.32
N ILE A 204 18.26 -23.89 19.04
CA ILE A 204 19.43 -23.13 18.55
C ILE A 204 19.87 -23.74 17.23
N THR A 205 19.85 -22.95 16.16
CA THR A 205 20.26 -23.35 14.81
C THR A 205 21.59 -22.73 14.42
N ASN A 206 22.23 -23.23 13.36
CA ASN A 206 23.43 -22.61 12.79
C ASN A 206 23.20 -21.18 12.26
N LEU A 207 21.97 -20.86 11.82
CA LEU A 207 21.59 -19.51 11.37
C LEU A 207 21.51 -18.55 12.57
N PHE A 208 20.84 -18.98 13.64
CA PHE A 208 20.80 -18.23 14.89
C PHE A 208 22.20 -18.03 15.49
N LEU A 209 23.03 -19.07 15.50
CA LEU A 209 24.38 -18.97 16.04
C LEU A 209 25.24 -17.95 15.24
N ALA A 210 25.07 -17.90 13.92
CA ALA A 210 25.74 -16.91 13.07
C ALA A 210 25.28 -15.48 13.37
N GLU A 211 23.97 -15.26 13.49
CA GLU A 211 23.40 -13.95 13.84
C GLU A 211 23.85 -13.49 15.24
N PHE A 212 23.82 -14.40 16.22
CA PHE A 212 24.28 -14.14 17.58
C PHE A 212 25.77 -13.75 17.62
N LEU A 213 26.62 -14.47 16.88
CA LEU A 213 28.04 -14.14 16.76
C LEU A 213 28.27 -12.78 16.09
N ASP A 214 27.50 -12.44 15.05
CA ASP A 214 27.59 -11.13 14.39
C ASP A 214 27.16 -9.98 15.33
N GLN A 215 26.07 -10.18 16.08
CA GLN A 215 25.61 -9.21 17.07
C GLN A 215 26.64 -9.00 18.19
N GLU A 216 27.21 -10.07 18.74
CA GLU A 216 28.25 -9.99 19.76
C GLU A 216 29.51 -9.30 19.20
N LEU A 217 29.89 -9.53 17.93
CA LEU A 217 31.00 -8.83 17.26
C LEU A 217 30.78 -7.33 17.12
N GLN A 218 29.53 -6.89 16.97
CA GLN A 218 29.17 -5.47 16.82
C GLN A 218 29.04 -4.75 18.17
N THR A 219 28.50 -5.44 19.19
CA THR A 219 28.05 -4.81 20.44
C THR A 219 29.03 -4.96 21.59
N ASN A 220 29.88 -6.00 21.60
CA ASN A 220 30.79 -6.26 22.71
C ASN A 220 32.19 -5.65 22.42
N PRO A 221 32.64 -4.62 23.17
CA PRO A 221 33.90 -3.92 22.89
C PRO A 221 35.14 -4.81 23.00
N LYS A 222 35.10 -5.88 23.81
CA LYS A 222 36.19 -6.86 23.90
C LYS A 222 36.31 -7.68 22.59
N LEU A 223 35.17 -7.98 21.95
CA LEU A 223 35.07 -8.71 20.67
C LEU A 223 35.42 -7.85 19.46
N ARG A 224 35.03 -6.58 19.49
CA ARG A 224 35.34 -5.64 18.41
C ARG A 224 36.85 -5.38 18.27
N ASN A 225 37.60 -5.50 19.37
CA ASN A 225 39.02 -5.15 19.44
C ASN A 225 39.94 -6.37 19.64
N THR A 226 39.43 -7.60 19.61
CA THR A 226 40.29 -8.80 19.73
C THR A 226 41.06 -9.05 18.42
N PRO A 227 42.33 -9.46 18.49
CA PRO A 227 43.09 -9.95 17.32
C PRO A 227 42.50 -11.23 16.72
N GLN A 228 41.75 -12.01 17.50
CA GLN A 228 41.18 -13.30 17.09
C GLN A 228 39.68 -13.12 16.79
N ARG A 229 39.34 -12.79 15.54
CA ARG A 229 37.97 -12.55 15.11
C ARG A 229 37.33 -13.86 14.63
N PRO A 230 36.20 -14.31 15.21
CA PRO A 230 35.45 -15.44 14.68
C PRO A 230 35.00 -15.17 13.24
N ILE A 231 35.22 -16.13 12.36
CA ILE A 231 34.66 -16.16 11.01
C ILE A 231 33.73 -17.36 10.91
N PHE A 232 32.60 -17.18 10.24
CA PHE A 232 31.60 -18.23 10.07
C PHE A 232 31.06 -18.24 8.65
N ALA A 233 30.66 -19.42 8.18
CA ALA A 233 30.01 -19.64 6.90
C ALA A 233 28.96 -20.74 7.03
N ASN A 234 27.75 -20.44 6.53
CA ASN A 234 26.65 -21.40 6.44
C ASN A 234 26.37 -21.66 4.95
N LEU A 235 26.41 -22.94 4.54
CA LEU A 235 26.13 -23.39 3.18
C LEU A 235 25.00 -24.43 3.25
N GLY A 236 23.85 -24.15 2.62
CA GLY A 236 22.67 -25.03 2.68
C GLY A 236 21.59 -24.53 3.64
N GLY A 237 20.74 -25.44 4.11
CA GLY A 237 19.61 -25.19 5.01
C GLY A 237 19.97 -25.06 6.49
N SER A 238 18.94 -24.90 7.32
CA SER A 238 19.07 -24.78 8.78
C SER A 238 19.47 -26.12 9.41
N ILE A 239 20.57 -26.12 10.16
CA ILE A 239 21.04 -27.23 11.00
C ILE A 239 20.72 -26.92 12.45
N ASP A 240 19.96 -27.79 13.10
CA ASP A 240 19.70 -27.69 14.54
C ASP A 240 20.99 -28.04 15.31
N LEU A 241 21.50 -27.12 16.12
CA LEU A 241 22.63 -27.32 17.03
C LEU A 241 22.13 -27.81 18.39
N ILE A 242 21.07 -27.18 18.90
CA ILE A 242 20.27 -27.65 20.02
C ILE A 242 18.82 -27.77 19.55
N PRO A 243 18.28 -28.99 19.42
CA PRO A 243 16.87 -29.18 19.10
C PRO A 243 15.99 -28.73 20.28
N LEU A 244 14.73 -28.39 20.00
CA LEU A 244 13.74 -28.15 21.04
C LEU A 244 13.67 -29.35 21.99
N ARG A 245 13.78 -29.12 23.30
CA ARG A 245 13.72 -30.19 24.30
C ARG A 245 12.34 -30.85 24.30
N ASN A 246 12.27 -32.00 23.63
CA ASN A 246 11.29 -33.07 23.83
C ASN A 246 11.90 -34.42 23.39
N GLN A 247 12.84 -34.98 24.16
CA GLN A 247 13.09 -36.43 24.16
C GLN A 247 13.55 -36.91 25.56
N PRO A 248 12.93 -37.96 26.15
CA PRO A 248 13.41 -38.61 27.36
C PRO A 248 14.53 -39.65 27.10
N ASN A 249 15.31 -39.89 28.15
CA ASN A 249 16.37 -40.90 28.29
C ASN A 249 15.93 -42.31 27.81
N PRO A 250 16.70 -42.98 26.92
CA PRO A 250 16.26 -44.20 26.22
C PRO A 250 16.18 -45.50 27.06
N ASN A 251 16.32 -45.46 28.39
CA ASN A 251 16.42 -46.67 29.22
C ASN A 251 15.32 -46.86 30.29
N LEU A 252 14.16 -46.19 30.17
CA LEU A 252 13.00 -46.50 31.00
C LEU A 252 11.78 -46.81 30.11
N PRO A 253 11.08 -47.94 30.33
CA PRO A 253 9.89 -48.27 29.54
C PRO A 253 8.73 -47.38 30.01
N HIS A 254 8.54 -46.23 29.35
CA HIS A 254 7.32 -45.43 29.51
C HIS A 254 6.68 -45.15 28.15
N SER A 255 5.38 -45.44 28.13
CA SER A 255 4.41 -45.28 27.05
C SER A 255 4.45 -43.89 26.43
N GLY A 256 4.21 -43.84 25.11
CA GLY A 256 4.52 -42.71 24.23
C GLY A 256 3.98 -41.35 24.62
N SER A 257 4.79 -40.33 24.37
CA SER A 257 4.38 -38.93 24.27
C SER A 257 5.01 -38.34 23.01
N THR A 258 4.16 -38.06 22.03
CA THR A 258 4.39 -37.34 20.78
C THR A 258 4.88 -35.90 21.03
N GLU A 259 5.68 -35.34 20.12
CA GLU A 259 5.92 -33.89 20.05
C GLU A 259 4.56 -33.17 20.13
N SER A 260 4.39 -32.26 21.10
CA SER A 260 3.10 -31.64 21.37
C SER A 260 2.79 -30.56 20.32
N ILE A 261 2.08 -30.95 19.26
CA ILE A 261 1.56 -30.07 18.21
C ILE A 261 0.52 -29.13 18.85
N CYS A 262 0.65 -27.81 18.64
CA CYS A 262 -0.38 -26.86 19.06
C CYS A 262 -1.70 -27.17 18.34
N PRO A 263 -2.80 -27.47 19.06
CA PRO A 263 -4.05 -27.90 18.44
C PRO A 263 -4.85 -26.74 17.85
N TYR A 264 -4.45 -25.48 18.15
CA TYR A 264 -5.05 -24.26 17.63
C TYR A 264 -4.23 -23.69 16.47
N LYS A 265 -4.91 -23.09 15.48
CA LYS A 265 -4.29 -22.64 14.22
C LYS A 265 -3.89 -21.17 14.20
N GLY A 266 -4.13 -20.43 15.28
CA GLY A 266 -3.96 -18.99 15.33
C GLY A 266 -4.82 -18.29 14.28
N LEU A 267 -4.18 -17.48 13.43
CA LEU A 267 -4.87 -16.79 12.33
C LEU A 267 -4.98 -17.62 11.05
N ASN A 268 -4.46 -18.85 11.03
CA ASN A 268 -4.61 -19.76 9.88
C ASN A 268 -5.95 -20.50 9.94
N PHE A 269 -6.42 -20.97 8.78
CA PHE A 269 -7.56 -21.90 8.72
C PHE A 269 -7.09 -23.35 8.98
N PHE A 270 -8.03 -24.22 9.34
CA PHE A 270 -7.80 -25.66 9.41
C PHE A 270 -7.88 -26.25 8.00
N ASP A 271 -6.83 -26.92 7.54
CA ASP A 271 -6.83 -27.55 6.23
C ASP A 271 -7.31 -29.01 6.29
N TYR A 272 -7.53 -29.63 5.12
CA TYR A 272 -7.95 -31.04 5.03
C TYR A 272 -6.78 -32.04 5.13
N GLU A 273 -5.53 -31.54 5.18
CA GLU A 273 -4.30 -32.31 5.20
C GLU A 273 -3.69 -32.40 6.62
N GLY A 274 -2.82 -33.39 6.83
CA GLY A 274 -2.09 -33.55 8.09
C GLY A 274 -3.00 -33.84 9.28
N ASP A 275 -2.70 -33.22 10.43
CA ASP A 275 -3.41 -33.43 11.69
C ASP A 275 -4.53 -32.39 11.93
N ASP A 276 -4.65 -31.36 11.09
CA ASP A 276 -5.63 -30.27 11.25
C ASP A 276 -7.07 -30.79 11.47
N PRO A 277 -7.57 -31.77 10.69
CA PRO A 277 -8.93 -32.28 10.89
C PRO A 277 -9.15 -32.98 12.24
N LYS A 278 -8.09 -33.43 12.91
CA LYS A 278 -8.19 -34.08 14.23
C LYS A 278 -8.56 -33.08 15.31
N TYR A 279 -8.17 -31.83 15.14
CA TYR A 279 -8.38 -30.72 16.06
C TYR A 279 -9.55 -29.80 15.64
N PHE A 280 -10.26 -30.14 14.57
CA PHE A 280 -11.39 -29.34 14.07
C PHE A 280 -12.72 -29.76 14.73
N PHE A 281 -13.16 -28.99 15.72
CA PHE A 281 -14.35 -29.26 16.55
C PHE A 281 -15.43 -28.17 16.45
N GLY A 282 -16.63 -28.48 16.96
CA GLY A 282 -17.75 -27.54 17.04
C GLY A 282 -18.48 -27.25 15.74
N ARG A 283 -18.13 -27.92 14.62
CA ARG A 283 -18.80 -27.71 13.32
C ARG A 283 -19.38 -28.98 12.69
N THR A 284 -19.56 -30.03 13.50
CA THR A 284 -20.02 -31.34 13.02
C THR A 284 -21.37 -31.28 12.31
N ALA A 285 -22.38 -30.62 12.90
CA ALA A 285 -23.72 -30.52 12.31
C ALA A 285 -23.70 -29.79 10.95
N LEU A 286 -22.91 -28.71 10.85
CA LEU A 286 -22.73 -27.98 9.60
C LEU A 286 -22.00 -28.84 8.56
N THR A 287 -20.94 -29.55 8.94
CA THR A 287 -20.23 -30.48 8.04
C THR A 287 -21.17 -31.56 7.50
N ASP A 288 -22.04 -32.14 8.33
CA ASP A 288 -23.02 -33.14 7.90
C ASP A 288 -24.03 -32.57 6.90
N LYS A 289 -24.47 -31.33 7.13
CA LYS A 289 -25.35 -30.62 6.19
C LYS A 289 -24.65 -30.39 4.85
N LEU A 290 -23.41 -29.94 4.84
CA LEU A 290 -22.63 -29.75 3.60
C LEU A 290 -22.43 -31.07 2.86
N LEU A 291 -22.08 -32.16 3.58
CA LEU A 291 -21.95 -33.51 3.01
C LEU A 291 -23.25 -33.98 2.35
N GLN A 292 -24.39 -33.69 2.98
CA GLN A 292 -25.69 -33.99 2.41
C GLN A 292 -25.91 -33.25 1.08
N ARG A 293 -25.71 -31.93 1.07
CA ARG A 293 -25.95 -31.09 -0.12
C ARG A 293 -25.07 -31.50 -1.30
N VAL A 294 -23.77 -31.73 -1.10
CA VAL A 294 -22.87 -32.11 -2.20
C VAL A 294 -23.14 -33.51 -2.75
N SER A 295 -23.79 -34.37 -1.97
CA SER A 295 -24.17 -35.69 -2.44
C SER A 295 -25.43 -35.66 -3.30
N GLU A 296 -26.43 -34.88 -2.87
CA GLU A 296 -27.75 -34.78 -3.51
C GLU A 296 -27.74 -33.84 -4.73
N GLY A 297 -26.88 -32.83 -4.74
CA GLY A 297 -26.81 -31.82 -5.79
C GLY A 297 -25.42 -31.67 -6.40
N ASN A 298 -25.35 -31.03 -7.56
CA ASN A 298 -24.10 -30.74 -8.26
C ASN A 298 -23.65 -29.27 -8.12
N PHE A 299 -24.37 -28.45 -7.37
CA PHE A 299 -24.01 -27.05 -7.10
C PHE A 299 -24.36 -26.69 -5.66
N LEU A 300 -23.40 -26.08 -4.95
CA LEU A 300 -23.53 -25.62 -3.57
C LEU A 300 -22.85 -24.26 -3.43
N VAL A 301 -23.50 -23.33 -2.72
CA VAL A 301 -22.87 -22.08 -2.33
C VAL A 301 -22.74 -22.05 -0.81
N VAL A 302 -21.52 -21.88 -0.31
CA VAL A 302 -21.21 -21.70 1.10
C VAL A 302 -20.92 -20.23 1.35
N THR A 303 -21.75 -19.58 2.15
CA THR A 303 -21.67 -18.13 2.41
C THR A 303 -21.53 -17.81 3.89
N GLY A 304 -21.09 -16.60 4.24
CA GLY A 304 -21.00 -16.13 5.63
C GLY A 304 -20.00 -14.99 5.83
N ALA A 305 -20.03 -14.35 6.99
CA ALA A 305 -19.14 -13.23 7.32
C ALA A 305 -17.64 -13.60 7.21
N SER A 306 -16.77 -12.60 7.06
CA SER A 306 -15.31 -12.82 7.12
C SER A 306 -14.93 -13.41 8.48
N GLY A 307 -13.99 -14.36 8.48
CA GLY A 307 -13.56 -15.04 9.70
C GLY A 307 -14.57 -16.05 10.31
N SER A 308 -15.75 -16.30 9.73
CA SER A 308 -16.74 -17.24 10.30
C SER A 308 -16.33 -18.73 10.24
N GLY A 309 -15.19 -19.05 9.61
CA GLY A 309 -14.67 -20.41 9.46
C GLY A 309 -15.08 -21.14 8.18
N LYS A 310 -15.51 -20.40 7.12
CA LYS A 310 -15.92 -20.98 5.83
C LYS A 310 -14.87 -21.92 5.21
N SER A 311 -13.63 -21.44 5.05
CA SER A 311 -12.56 -22.25 4.46
C SER A 311 -12.22 -23.45 5.36
N SER A 312 -12.20 -23.28 6.69
CA SER A 312 -11.99 -24.38 7.64
C SER A 312 -13.08 -25.47 7.54
N VAL A 313 -14.37 -25.09 7.52
CA VAL A 313 -15.46 -26.09 7.46
C VAL A 313 -15.53 -26.78 6.11
N VAL A 314 -15.16 -26.10 5.02
CA VAL A 314 -15.09 -26.73 3.69
C VAL A 314 -13.88 -27.67 3.60
N ARG A 315 -12.72 -27.29 4.13
CA ARG A 315 -11.49 -28.09 4.04
C ARG A 315 -11.45 -29.18 5.12
N ALA A 316 -11.20 -28.81 6.37
CA ALA A 316 -11.09 -29.74 7.49
C ALA A 316 -12.40 -30.47 7.83
N GLY A 317 -13.55 -29.88 7.48
CA GLY A 317 -14.86 -30.53 7.60
C GLY A 317 -15.21 -31.35 6.36
N LEU A 318 -15.72 -30.70 5.32
CA LEU A 318 -16.32 -31.34 4.15
C LEU A 318 -15.32 -32.20 3.36
N ILE A 319 -14.21 -31.62 2.90
CA ILE A 319 -13.22 -32.32 2.04
C ILE A 319 -12.58 -33.49 2.79
N TYR A 320 -12.19 -33.27 4.05
CA TYR A 320 -11.63 -34.33 4.89
C TYR A 320 -12.61 -35.52 5.03
N GLN A 321 -13.88 -35.27 5.33
CA GLN A 321 -14.87 -36.35 5.48
C GLN A 321 -15.16 -37.09 4.16
N LEU A 322 -15.14 -36.38 3.03
CA LEU A 322 -15.24 -37.00 1.71
C LEU A 322 -14.04 -37.90 1.40
N ASN A 323 -12.82 -37.44 1.67
CA ASN A 323 -11.60 -38.22 1.46
C ASN A 323 -11.58 -39.51 2.30
N GLN A 324 -12.05 -39.44 3.54
CA GLN A 324 -12.08 -40.60 4.42
C GLN A 324 -13.17 -41.61 4.05
N GLY A 325 -14.25 -41.18 3.39
CA GLY A 325 -15.37 -42.05 3.00
C GLY A 325 -16.15 -42.66 4.17
N LEU A 326 -15.90 -42.21 5.41
CA LEU A 326 -16.41 -42.83 6.64
C LEU A 326 -17.88 -42.51 6.92
N ARG A 327 -18.34 -41.29 6.61
CA ARG A 327 -19.73 -40.87 6.85
C ARG A 327 -20.67 -41.17 5.68
N ARG A 328 -20.13 -41.33 4.47
CA ARG A 328 -20.87 -41.74 3.25
C ARG A 328 -19.99 -42.61 2.36
N SER A 329 -20.34 -43.89 2.25
CA SER A 329 -19.61 -44.87 1.44
C SER A 329 -19.46 -44.44 -0.02
N GLY A 330 -18.28 -44.67 -0.60
CA GLY A 330 -17.98 -44.38 -2.01
C GLY A 330 -17.55 -42.94 -2.31
N THR A 331 -17.58 -42.03 -1.33
CA THR A 331 -17.09 -40.65 -1.48
C THR A 331 -15.56 -40.56 -1.53
N ASN A 332 -14.86 -41.53 -0.96
CA ASN A 332 -13.39 -41.66 -1.04
C ASN A 332 -12.86 -41.94 -2.46
N GLN A 333 -13.75 -42.22 -3.41
CA GLN A 333 -13.42 -42.39 -4.83
C GLN A 333 -13.56 -41.08 -5.62
N TRP A 334 -14.06 -40.01 -5.01
CA TRP A 334 -14.25 -38.73 -5.69
C TRP A 334 -12.89 -38.04 -5.86
N LYS A 335 -12.75 -37.33 -6.98
CA LYS A 335 -11.60 -36.44 -7.17
C LYS A 335 -11.97 -35.05 -6.69
N ILE A 336 -11.17 -34.48 -5.79
CA ILE A 336 -11.41 -33.13 -5.25
C ILE A 336 -10.33 -32.19 -5.80
N HIS A 337 -10.77 -31.06 -6.34
CA HIS A 337 -9.93 -29.97 -6.79
C HIS A 337 -10.32 -28.70 -6.04
N ILE A 338 -9.33 -27.98 -5.53
CA ILE A 338 -9.53 -26.71 -4.83
C ILE A 338 -8.83 -25.62 -5.63
N LEU A 339 -9.55 -24.54 -5.92
CA LEU A 339 -9.00 -23.38 -6.56
C LEU A 339 -9.42 -22.12 -5.81
N ARG A 340 -8.57 -21.10 -5.88
CA ARG A 340 -8.87 -19.74 -5.46
C ARG A 340 -8.82 -18.89 -6.73
N PRO A 341 -9.92 -18.24 -7.12
CA PRO A 341 -10.07 -17.75 -8.49
C PRO A 341 -9.47 -16.36 -8.70
N GLY A 342 -9.27 -15.61 -7.62
CA GLY A 342 -8.50 -14.37 -7.67
C GLY A 342 -7.11 -14.60 -8.23
N THR A 343 -6.41 -13.52 -8.53
CA THR A 343 -4.97 -13.55 -8.78
C THR A 343 -4.29 -14.09 -7.53
N SER A 344 -4.20 -15.42 -7.44
CA SER A 344 -3.58 -16.08 -6.32
C SER A 344 -2.17 -15.50 -6.19
N PRO A 345 -1.69 -15.29 -4.95
CA PRO A 345 -0.40 -14.68 -4.61
C PRO A 345 0.86 -15.34 -5.20
N ARG A 346 0.67 -16.34 -6.08
CA ARG A 346 1.68 -17.12 -6.76
C ARG A 346 1.86 -16.81 -8.24
N ARG A 347 0.89 -16.21 -8.96
CA ARG A 347 1.03 -15.80 -10.37
C ARG A 347 0.03 -14.70 -10.74
N SER A 348 0.45 -13.72 -11.54
CA SER A 348 -0.45 -12.80 -12.26
C SER A 348 -1.14 -13.55 -13.41
N GLU A 349 -1.94 -14.55 -13.04
CA GLU A 349 -2.59 -15.47 -13.95
C GLU A 349 -4.08 -15.29 -13.95
N SER A 350 -4.65 -15.42 -15.14
CA SER A 350 -6.09 -15.39 -15.36
C SER A 350 -6.80 -16.41 -14.47
N PRO A 351 -8.04 -16.14 -14.01
CA PRO A 351 -8.87 -17.13 -13.33
C PRO A 351 -8.98 -18.46 -14.09
N LEU A 352 -8.98 -18.44 -15.43
CA LEU A 352 -8.96 -19.65 -16.28
C LEU A 352 -7.64 -20.44 -16.17
N LYS A 353 -6.48 -19.78 -16.03
CA LYS A 353 -5.20 -20.45 -15.78
C LYS A 353 -5.13 -21.04 -14.37
N ASN A 354 -5.70 -20.36 -13.38
CA ASN A 354 -5.83 -20.90 -12.02
C ASN A 354 -6.73 -22.14 -11.99
N LEU A 355 -7.81 -22.14 -12.77
CA LEU A 355 -8.64 -23.31 -13.01
C LEU A 355 -7.84 -24.43 -13.67
N ALA A 356 -7.10 -24.16 -14.75
CA ALA A 356 -6.27 -25.17 -15.42
C ALA A 356 -5.29 -25.83 -14.44
N ARG A 357 -4.61 -25.02 -13.61
CA ARG A 357 -3.66 -25.50 -12.61
C ARG A 357 -4.29 -26.44 -11.59
N ALA A 358 -5.53 -26.19 -11.18
CA ALA A 358 -6.21 -27.03 -10.21
C ALA A 358 -6.40 -28.47 -10.73
N PHE A 359 -6.44 -28.67 -12.04
CA PHE A 359 -6.62 -29.98 -12.69
C PHE A 359 -5.30 -30.68 -13.07
N VAL A 360 -4.14 -30.04 -12.87
CA VAL A 360 -2.83 -30.64 -13.15
C VAL A 360 -2.50 -31.72 -12.11
N ASN A 361 -1.86 -32.80 -12.55
CA ASN A 361 -1.46 -33.87 -11.65
C ASN A 361 -0.10 -33.57 -10.98
N ASP A 362 -0.14 -33.31 -9.67
CA ASP A 362 1.05 -32.98 -8.88
C ASP A 362 2.10 -34.10 -8.78
N ASN A 363 1.73 -35.35 -9.07
CA ASN A 363 2.65 -36.50 -9.04
C ASN A 363 3.55 -36.60 -10.30
N LEU A 364 3.32 -35.77 -11.31
CA LEU A 364 4.14 -35.77 -12.52
C LEU A 364 5.50 -35.08 -12.28
N SER A 365 6.48 -35.34 -13.15
CA SER A 365 7.74 -34.57 -13.20
C SER A 365 7.49 -33.12 -13.61
N LYS A 366 8.37 -32.17 -13.23
CA LYS A 366 8.24 -30.74 -13.57
C LYS A 366 7.91 -30.48 -15.05
N VAL A 367 8.60 -31.14 -15.98
CA VAL A 367 8.39 -30.99 -17.44
C VAL A 367 6.97 -31.44 -17.85
N LYS A 368 6.58 -32.67 -17.49
CA LYS A 368 5.25 -33.20 -17.78
C LYS A 368 4.11 -32.38 -17.18
N ARG A 369 4.29 -31.80 -15.98
CA ARG A 369 3.31 -30.87 -15.40
C ARG A 369 3.12 -29.63 -16.25
N ALA A 370 4.21 -29.07 -16.80
CA ALA A 370 4.13 -27.90 -17.67
C ALA A 370 3.41 -28.22 -18.99
N GLU A 371 3.68 -29.38 -19.60
CA GLU A 371 3.02 -29.85 -20.82
C GLU A 371 1.52 -30.10 -20.61
N GLU A 372 1.16 -30.83 -19.54
CA GLU A 372 -0.24 -31.12 -19.19
C GLU A 372 -0.99 -29.82 -18.91
N ARG A 373 -0.38 -28.92 -18.13
CA ARG A 373 -0.94 -27.60 -17.86
C ARG A 373 -1.18 -26.79 -19.13
N GLY A 374 -0.21 -26.71 -20.04
CA GLY A 374 -0.38 -25.99 -21.30
C GLY A 374 -1.49 -26.57 -22.17
N SER A 375 -1.65 -27.89 -22.13
CA SER A 375 -2.72 -28.60 -22.84
C SER A 375 -4.11 -28.29 -22.25
N ILE A 376 -4.22 -28.28 -20.91
CA ILE A 376 -5.46 -27.92 -20.21
C ILE A 376 -5.80 -26.44 -20.44
N GLU A 377 -4.81 -25.54 -20.33
CA GLU A 377 -5.00 -24.10 -20.59
C GLU A 377 -5.57 -23.89 -21.99
N LYS A 378 -4.95 -24.49 -23.01
CA LYS A 378 -5.42 -24.42 -24.39
C LYS A 378 -6.83 -24.97 -24.55
N LEU A 379 -7.15 -26.10 -23.90
CA LEU A 379 -8.48 -26.69 -23.95
C LEU A 379 -9.54 -25.75 -23.36
N LEU A 380 -9.25 -25.10 -22.22
CA LEU A 380 -10.16 -24.13 -21.59
C LEU A 380 -10.28 -22.84 -22.41
N GLU A 381 -9.19 -22.35 -23.01
CA GLU A 381 -9.19 -21.17 -23.87
C GLU A 381 -9.99 -21.40 -25.16
N GLU A 382 -9.84 -22.56 -25.81
CA GLU A 382 -10.51 -22.87 -27.09
C GLU A 382 -11.96 -23.35 -26.92
N HIS A 383 -12.27 -24.05 -25.83
CA HIS A 383 -13.56 -24.75 -25.67
C HIS A 383 -14.34 -24.36 -24.41
N GLY A 384 -13.85 -23.42 -23.60
CA GLY A 384 -14.57 -22.90 -22.44
C GLY A 384 -15.04 -24.00 -21.47
N GLY A 385 -16.32 -23.95 -21.07
CA GLY A 385 -16.88 -24.92 -20.14
C GLY A 385 -17.06 -26.32 -20.72
N LYS A 386 -17.20 -26.45 -22.04
CA LYS A 386 -17.15 -27.78 -22.69
C LYS A 386 -15.79 -28.44 -22.54
N GLY A 387 -14.72 -27.65 -22.59
CA GLY A 387 -13.36 -28.11 -22.31
C GLY A 387 -13.24 -28.68 -20.89
N LEU A 388 -13.72 -27.91 -19.90
CA LEU A 388 -13.75 -28.36 -18.51
C LEU A 388 -14.63 -29.60 -18.30
N GLY A 389 -15.80 -29.66 -18.94
CA GLY A 389 -16.69 -30.83 -18.89
C GLY A 389 -16.01 -32.09 -19.42
N ARG A 390 -15.28 -32.00 -20.54
CA ARG A 390 -14.49 -33.12 -21.08
C ARG A 390 -13.44 -33.62 -20.11
N LEU A 391 -12.67 -32.72 -19.47
CA LEU A 391 -11.68 -33.10 -18.45
C LEU A 391 -12.30 -33.88 -17.29
N VAL A 392 -13.48 -33.46 -16.86
CA VAL A 392 -14.23 -34.13 -15.80
C VAL A 392 -14.74 -35.49 -16.25
N ASP A 393 -15.29 -35.58 -17.46
CA ASP A 393 -15.92 -36.80 -17.98
C ASP A 393 -14.90 -37.90 -18.34
N GLU A 394 -13.72 -37.50 -18.83
CA GLU A 394 -12.59 -38.40 -19.12
C GLU A 394 -11.94 -39.00 -17.86
N SER A 395 -12.19 -38.38 -16.70
CA SER A 395 -11.73 -38.95 -15.43
C SER A 395 -12.42 -40.28 -15.12
N SER A 396 -11.63 -41.25 -14.66
CA SER A 396 -12.09 -42.59 -14.28
C SER A 396 -12.88 -42.61 -12.97
N VAL A 397 -12.96 -41.49 -12.27
CA VAL A 397 -13.72 -41.35 -11.02
C VAL A 397 -15.22 -41.20 -11.26
N SER A 398 -16.01 -41.55 -10.25
CA SER A 398 -17.47 -41.45 -10.29
C SER A 398 -17.98 -40.02 -10.16
N ARG A 399 -17.22 -39.13 -9.51
CA ARG A 399 -17.58 -37.72 -9.29
C ARG A 399 -16.34 -36.85 -9.08
N VAL A 400 -16.41 -35.61 -9.54
CA VAL A 400 -15.38 -34.58 -9.35
C VAL A 400 -15.98 -33.43 -8.56
N LEU A 401 -15.39 -33.09 -7.42
CA LEU A 401 -15.74 -31.93 -6.62
C LEU A 401 -14.77 -30.78 -6.94
N LEU A 402 -15.29 -29.67 -7.45
CA LEU A 402 -14.52 -28.45 -7.68
C LEU A 402 -14.93 -27.41 -6.62
N VAL A 403 -14.00 -27.10 -5.71
CA VAL A 403 -14.19 -26.07 -4.70
C VAL A 403 -13.52 -24.78 -5.16
N VAL A 404 -14.31 -23.72 -5.28
CA VAL A 404 -13.83 -22.37 -5.56
C VAL A 404 -13.87 -21.58 -4.25
N ASP A 405 -12.75 -21.57 -3.54
CA ASP A 405 -12.58 -20.91 -2.24
C ASP A 405 -12.24 -19.43 -2.45
N GLN A 406 -12.84 -18.54 -1.65
CA GLN A 406 -12.78 -17.08 -1.82
C GLN A 406 -13.25 -16.64 -3.21
N PHE A 407 -14.45 -17.09 -3.62
CA PHE A 407 -15.01 -16.77 -4.93
C PHE A 407 -15.22 -15.26 -5.12
N GLU A 408 -15.41 -14.48 -4.06
CA GLU A 408 -15.51 -13.03 -4.08
C GLU A 408 -14.35 -12.34 -4.81
N GLU A 409 -13.16 -12.95 -4.84
CA GLU A 409 -11.99 -12.36 -5.47
C GLU A 409 -12.14 -12.11 -6.97
N ILE A 410 -13.04 -12.85 -7.65
CA ILE A 410 -13.31 -12.62 -9.06
C ILE A 410 -13.91 -11.23 -9.33
N PHE A 411 -14.57 -10.64 -8.33
CA PHE A 411 -15.16 -9.31 -8.39
C PHE A 411 -14.17 -8.19 -8.06
N SER A 412 -12.90 -8.53 -7.79
CA SER A 412 -11.84 -7.54 -7.60
C SER A 412 -11.70 -6.62 -8.83
N SER A 413 -11.37 -5.36 -8.59
CA SER A 413 -11.07 -4.38 -9.64
C SER A 413 -9.77 -4.65 -10.39
N LEU A 414 -9.00 -5.66 -9.95
CA LEU A 414 -7.79 -6.17 -10.58
C LEU A 414 -8.06 -7.18 -11.71
N ILE A 415 -9.29 -7.72 -11.80
CA ILE A 415 -9.66 -8.70 -12.83
C ILE A 415 -10.53 -8.00 -13.87
N ASP A 416 -10.16 -8.14 -15.14
CA ASP A 416 -10.92 -7.56 -16.24
C ASP A 416 -12.32 -8.17 -16.34
N GLU A 417 -13.29 -7.36 -16.75
CA GLU A 417 -14.68 -7.78 -16.83
C GLU A 417 -14.87 -8.94 -17.83
N THR A 418 -14.15 -8.92 -18.95
CA THR A 418 -14.20 -9.99 -19.96
C THR A 418 -13.68 -11.30 -19.38
N GLU A 419 -12.56 -11.23 -18.67
CA GLU A 419 -11.92 -12.38 -18.04
C GLU A 419 -12.79 -13.00 -16.94
N ARG A 420 -13.41 -12.14 -16.11
CA ARG A 420 -14.39 -12.54 -15.11
C ARG A 420 -15.59 -13.25 -15.74
N ARG A 421 -16.18 -12.67 -16.79
CA ARG A 421 -17.31 -13.26 -17.55
C ARG A 421 -16.94 -14.61 -18.14
N SER A 422 -15.76 -14.72 -18.77
CA SER A 422 -15.26 -15.98 -19.35
C SER A 422 -15.10 -17.09 -18.30
N PHE A 423 -14.55 -16.74 -17.13
CA PHE A 423 -14.39 -17.70 -16.03
C PHE A 423 -15.73 -18.20 -15.48
N ILE A 424 -16.66 -17.29 -15.17
CA ILE A 424 -18.00 -17.66 -14.67
C ILE A 424 -18.72 -18.52 -15.71
N SER A 425 -18.71 -18.11 -16.98
CA SER A 425 -19.33 -18.85 -18.09
C SER A 425 -18.75 -20.26 -18.23
N CYS A 426 -17.42 -20.41 -18.12
CA CYS A 426 -16.75 -21.70 -18.15
C CYS A 426 -17.26 -22.65 -17.06
N LEU A 427 -17.38 -22.17 -15.81
CA LEU A 427 -17.88 -22.98 -14.70
C LEU A 427 -19.35 -23.40 -14.90
N LEU A 428 -20.21 -22.46 -15.32
CA LEU A 428 -21.65 -22.70 -15.52
C LEU A 428 -21.93 -23.62 -16.71
N GLU A 429 -21.17 -23.49 -17.79
CA GLU A 429 -21.30 -24.37 -18.94
C GLU A 429 -20.79 -25.78 -18.59
N ALA A 430 -19.71 -25.92 -17.82
CA ALA A 430 -19.19 -27.23 -17.42
C ALA A 430 -20.17 -28.02 -16.54
N ILE A 431 -20.78 -27.38 -15.55
CA ILE A 431 -21.77 -28.04 -14.67
C ILE A 431 -23.04 -28.46 -15.42
N ASN A 432 -23.41 -27.75 -16.49
CA ASN A 432 -24.54 -28.13 -17.34
C ASN A 432 -24.21 -29.29 -18.28
N ASN A 433 -22.93 -29.47 -18.65
CA ASN A 433 -22.50 -30.48 -19.61
C ASN A 433 -21.99 -31.78 -18.97
N SER A 434 -21.53 -31.75 -17.71
CA SER A 434 -21.06 -32.95 -17.00
C SER A 434 -21.84 -33.20 -15.71
N ALA A 435 -22.54 -34.33 -15.66
CA ALA A 435 -23.23 -34.80 -14.46
C ALA A 435 -22.26 -35.28 -13.35
N LYS A 436 -20.99 -35.53 -13.69
CA LYS A 436 -19.95 -35.92 -12.73
C LYS A 436 -19.41 -34.72 -11.94
N LEU A 437 -19.52 -33.49 -12.45
CA LEU A 437 -19.01 -32.29 -11.80
C LEU A 437 -19.94 -31.82 -10.69
N CYS A 438 -19.42 -31.64 -9.47
CA CYS A 438 -20.07 -30.92 -8.38
C CYS A 438 -19.27 -29.65 -8.08
N LEU A 439 -19.89 -28.48 -8.19
CA LEU A 439 -19.25 -27.18 -7.97
C LEU A 439 -19.65 -26.61 -6.60
N VAL A 440 -18.67 -26.24 -5.79
CA VAL A 440 -18.85 -25.57 -4.49
C VAL A 440 -18.23 -24.19 -4.56
N LEU A 441 -19.05 -23.14 -4.46
CA LEU A 441 -18.56 -21.76 -4.36
C LEU A 441 -18.52 -21.36 -2.89
N VAL A 442 -17.38 -20.88 -2.40
CA VAL A 442 -17.23 -20.39 -1.02
C VAL A 442 -16.95 -18.90 -1.07
N MET A 443 -17.82 -18.09 -0.49
CA MET A 443 -17.64 -16.64 -0.49
C MET A 443 -18.24 -15.92 0.71
N ARG A 444 -17.98 -14.63 0.83
CA ARG A 444 -18.69 -13.78 1.79
C ARG A 444 -20.12 -13.48 1.35
N SER A 445 -20.99 -13.17 2.31
CA SER A 445 -22.42 -12.92 2.07
C SER A 445 -22.71 -11.59 1.37
N ASP A 446 -21.88 -10.58 1.56
CA ASP A 446 -21.99 -9.28 0.90
C ASP A 446 -21.71 -9.33 -0.61
N PHE A 447 -21.00 -10.36 -1.11
CA PHE A 447 -20.77 -10.57 -2.53
C PHE A 447 -21.89 -11.33 -3.25
N ILE A 448 -22.96 -11.71 -2.54
CA ILE A 448 -24.14 -12.31 -3.19
C ILE A 448 -24.77 -11.32 -4.18
N SER A 449 -24.80 -10.02 -3.85
CA SER A 449 -25.33 -8.98 -4.76
C SER A 449 -24.56 -8.93 -6.08
N SER A 450 -23.24 -9.00 -6.03
CA SER A 450 -22.38 -9.03 -7.23
C SER A 450 -22.66 -10.25 -8.11
N CYS A 451 -23.01 -11.40 -7.53
CA CYS A 451 -23.43 -12.59 -8.29
C CYS A 451 -24.80 -12.43 -8.98
N MET A 452 -25.59 -11.43 -8.58
CA MET A 452 -26.94 -11.17 -9.10
C MET A 452 -26.98 -10.05 -10.15
N GLU A 453 -25.83 -9.47 -10.51
CA GLU A 453 -25.73 -8.47 -11.57
C GLU A 453 -26.17 -9.04 -12.92
N GLN A 454 -26.68 -8.17 -13.81
CA GLN A 454 -27.27 -8.57 -15.09
C GLN A 454 -26.30 -9.38 -15.96
N ASP A 455 -25.01 -9.04 -15.90
CA ASP A 455 -23.94 -9.71 -16.66
C ASP A 455 -23.68 -11.17 -16.21
N TYR A 456 -24.21 -11.58 -15.05
CA TYR A 456 -24.04 -12.92 -14.48
C TYR A 456 -25.37 -13.63 -14.24
N THR A 457 -26.42 -13.30 -15.00
CA THR A 457 -27.77 -13.87 -14.86
C THR A 457 -27.80 -15.41 -14.78
N GLY A 458 -26.92 -16.12 -15.51
CA GLY A 458 -26.83 -17.59 -15.42
C GLY A 458 -26.38 -18.10 -14.04
N LEU A 459 -25.50 -17.36 -13.36
CA LEU A 459 -25.09 -17.65 -11.99
C LEU A 459 -26.24 -17.37 -11.02
N ALA A 460 -26.92 -16.23 -11.19
CA ALA A 460 -28.08 -15.84 -10.39
C ALA A 460 -29.19 -16.92 -10.41
N ILE A 461 -29.60 -17.36 -11.61
CA ILE A 461 -30.62 -18.42 -11.78
C ILE A 461 -30.18 -19.72 -11.11
N ARG A 462 -28.89 -20.09 -11.24
CA ARG A 462 -28.39 -21.32 -10.63
C ARG A 462 -28.41 -21.23 -9.11
N MET A 463 -28.04 -20.09 -8.55
CA MET A 463 -28.04 -19.83 -7.11
C MET A 463 -29.46 -19.87 -6.51
N GLU A 464 -30.47 -19.37 -7.22
CA GLU A 464 -31.87 -19.45 -6.79
C GLU A 464 -32.37 -20.90 -6.69
N GLY A 465 -31.99 -21.75 -7.65
CA GLY A 465 -32.32 -23.18 -7.65
C GLY A 465 -31.40 -24.06 -6.81
N ALA A 466 -30.39 -23.48 -6.15
CA ALA A 466 -29.32 -24.21 -5.48
C ALA A 466 -29.50 -24.37 -3.98
N SER A 467 -28.68 -25.25 -3.40
CA SER A 467 -28.48 -25.29 -1.96
C SER A 467 -27.53 -24.16 -1.56
N LEU A 468 -28.05 -23.08 -1.00
CA LEU A 468 -27.28 -22.04 -0.32
C LEU A 468 -27.14 -22.43 1.16
N GLU A 469 -25.91 -22.53 1.64
CA GLU A 469 -25.59 -22.84 3.04
C GLU A 469 -24.82 -21.70 3.68
N THR A 470 -25.44 -21.07 4.69
CA THR A 470 -24.82 -19.96 5.42
C THR A 470 -24.11 -20.48 6.66
N VAL A 471 -22.81 -20.19 6.76
CA VAL A 471 -21.97 -20.43 7.93
C VAL A 471 -22.32 -19.36 8.98
N ALA A 472 -23.28 -19.70 9.83
CA ALA A 472 -23.69 -18.88 10.95
C ALA A 472 -22.59 -18.82 12.05
N PRO A 473 -22.63 -17.80 12.93
CA PRO A 473 -21.84 -17.80 14.16
C PRO A 473 -22.03 -19.12 14.94
N MET A 474 -21.00 -19.55 15.66
CA MET A 474 -21.07 -20.77 16.46
C MET A 474 -22.05 -20.59 17.62
N THR A 475 -22.79 -21.64 17.97
CA THR A 475 -23.54 -21.65 19.23
C THR A 475 -22.57 -21.69 20.42
N GLU A 476 -23.07 -21.45 21.63
CA GLU A 476 -22.23 -21.55 22.83
C GLU A 476 -21.65 -22.96 23.02
N GLU A 477 -22.38 -24.00 22.63
CA GLU A 477 -21.94 -25.39 22.69
C GLU A 477 -20.87 -25.66 21.64
N GLU A 478 -21.13 -25.27 20.39
CA GLU A 478 -20.17 -25.39 19.29
C GLU A 478 -18.85 -24.68 19.62
N LEU A 479 -18.92 -23.44 20.12
CA LEU A 479 -17.74 -22.65 20.51
C LEU A 479 -16.99 -23.30 21.67
N GLN A 480 -17.71 -23.87 22.65
CA GLN A 480 -17.09 -24.58 23.75
C GLN A 480 -16.33 -25.82 23.26
N GLU A 481 -16.92 -26.62 22.37
CA GLU A 481 -16.26 -27.78 21.78
C GLU A 481 -14.98 -27.36 21.03
N ALA A 482 -15.06 -26.30 20.23
CA ALA A 482 -13.92 -25.75 19.48
C ALA A 482 -12.80 -25.20 20.39
N ILE A 483 -13.12 -24.79 21.61
CA ILE A 483 -12.13 -24.36 22.61
C ILE A 483 -11.55 -25.56 23.35
N VAL A 484 -12.39 -26.47 23.87
CA VAL A 484 -12.01 -27.45 24.88
C VAL A 484 -11.46 -28.74 24.27
N GLU A 485 -12.12 -29.29 23.26
CA GLU A 485 -11.77 -30.61 22.73
C GLU A 485 -10.37 -30.67 22.08
N PRO A 486 -9.89 -29.64 21.35
CA PRO A 486 -8.53 -29.63 20.83
C PRO A 486 -7.45 -29.70 21.93
N ALA A 487 -7.59 -28.90 23.00
CA ALA A 487 -6.65 -28.93 24.13
C ALA A 487 -6.69 -30.27 24.87
N LYS A 488 -7.88 -30.80 25.09
CA LYS A 488 -8.10 -32.07 25.77
C LYS A 488 -7.47 -33.25 25.03
N GLN A 489 -7.51 -33.27 23.69
CA GLN A 489 -6.80 -34.27 22.88
C GLN A 489 -5.28 -34.26 23.11
N MET A 490 -4.72 -33.10 23.46
CA MET A 490 -3.31 -32.93 23.78
C MET A 490 -3.01 -33.08 25.27
N GLY A 491 -4.00 -33.49 26.09
CA GLY A 491 -3.82 -33.66 27.54
C GLY A 491 -3.75 -32.35 28.33
N VAL A 492 -4.22 -31.24 27.75
CA VAL A 492 -4.26 -29.92 28.40
C VAL A 492 -5.70 -29.59 28.78
N ASP A 493 -5.91 -29.20 30.04
CA ASP A 493 -7.22 -28.77 30.53
C ASP A 493 -7.47 -27.29 30.24
N VAL A 494 -8.73 -26.91 30.05
CA VAL A 494 -9.14 -25.50 29.93
C VAL A 494 -9.93 -25.11 31.17
N GLU A 495 -9.53 -24.02 31.84
CA GLU A 495 -10.22 -23.58 33.05
C GLU A 495 -11.69 -23.21 32.79
N PRO A 496 -12.66 -23.67 33.60
CA PRO A 496 -14.08 -23.35 33.39
C PRO A 496 -14.39 -21.85 33.39
N ARG A 497 -13.67 -21.05 34.18
CA ARG A 497 -13.81 -19.59 34.20
C ARG A 497 -13.36 -18.96 32.90
N LEU A 498 -12.25 -19.45 32.32
CA LEU A 498 -11.76 -19.03 31.01
C LEU A 498 -12.81 -19.29 29.92
N ILE A 499 -13.38 -20.49 29.88
CA ILE A 499 -14.43 -20.84 28.90
C ILE A 499 -15.61 -19.86 28.99
N LYS A 500 -16.10 -19.60 30.22
CA LYS A 500 -17.20 -18.67 30.44
C LYS A 500 -16.87 -17.26 29.96
N GLN A 501 -15.67 -16.75 30.28
CA GLN A 501 -15.28 -15.42 29.84
C GLN A 501 -15.13 -15.34 28.31
N MET A 502 -14.48 -16.32 27.68
CA MET A 502 -14.32 -16.33 26.22
C MET A 502 -15.65 -16.37 25.49
N LYS A 503 -16.65 -17.09 26.01
CA LYS A 503 -18.02 -17.08 25.46
C LYS A 503 -18.65 -15.69 25.52
N ILE A 504 -18.51 -14.99 26.65
CA ILE A 504 -19.01 -13.61 26.82
C ILE A 504 -18.32 -12.67 25.82
N ASP A 505 -16.99 -12.75 25.73
CA ASP A 505 -16.19 -11.87 24.87
C ASP A 505 -16.44 -12.09 23.36
N VAL A 506 -16.95 -13.27 22.97
CA VAL A 506 -17.35 -13.61 21.59
C VAL A 506 -18.79 -13.21 21.29
N ALA A 507 -19.69 -13.22 22.29
CA ALA A 507 -21.11 -12.94 22.10
C ALA A 507 -21.38 -11.55 21.50
N ASP A 508 -20.49 -10.58 21.78
CA ASP A 508 -20.57 -9.21 21.28
C ASP A 508 -19.98 -9.02 19.87
N SER A 509 -19.37 -10.05 19.26
CA SER A 509 -18.77 -9.93 17.92
C SER A 509 -18.72 -11.25 17.14
N ALA A 510 -19.68 -11.42 16.22
CA ALA A 510 -19.83 -12.59 15.34
C ALA A 510 -18.63 -12.88 14.40
N ALA A 511 -17.66 -11.97 14.28
CA ALA A 511 -16.47 -12.07 13.42
C ALA A 511 -15.16 -12.30 14.20
N SER A 512 -15.23 -12.95 15.37
CA SER A 512 -14.12 -13.08 16.33
C SER A 512 -13.44 -14.46 16.37
N LEU A 513 -13.88 -15.46 15.61
CA LEU A 513 -13.29 -16.81 15.65
C LEU A 513 -11.77 -16.84 15.36
N PRO A 514 -11.21 -16.05 14.41
CA PRO A 514 -9.77 -15.98 14.22
C PRO A 514 -9.05 -15.42 15.44
N LEU A 515 -9.67 -14.46 16.16
CA LEU A 515 -9.11 -13.93 17.40
C LEU A 515 -9.19 -14.94 18.55
N VAL A 516 -10.26 -15.74 18.62
CA VAL A 516 -10.37 -16.86 19.55
C VAL A 516 -9.22 -17.84 19.32
N GLN A 517 -9.00 -18.27 18.07
CA GLN A 517 -7.91 -19.18 17.72
C GLN A 517 -6.53 -18.58 18.00
N TYR A 518 -6.33 -17.29 17.70
CA TYR A 518 -5.11 -16.57 18.07
C TYR A 518 -4.88 -16.58 19.58
N THR A 519 -5.89 -16.21 20.36
CA THR A 519 -5.78 -16.13 21.83
C THR A 519 -5.51 -17.50 22.44
N LEU A 520 -6.17 -18.56 21.96
CA LEU A 520 -5.92 -19.94 22.41
C LEU A 520 -4.52 -20.42 22.05
N THR A 521 -4.00 -19.99 20.90
CA THR A 521 -2.63 -20.31 20.48
C THR A 521 -1.61 -19.64 21.41
N GLU A 522 -1.82 -18.38 21.79
CA GLU A 522 -0.96 -17.67 22.76
C GLU A 522 -1.04 -18.29 24.16
N LEU A 523 -2.26 -18.61 24.63
CA LEU A 523 -2.47 -19.31 25.89
C LEU A 523 -1.79 -20.68 25.90
N TRP A 524 -1.89 -21.42 24.80
CA TRP A 524 -1.22 -22.70 24.62
C TRP A 524 0.30 -22.57 24.77
N TYR A 525 0.93 -21.65 24.04
CA TYR A 525 2.37 -21.45 24.14
C TYR A 525 2.80 -20.99 25.53
N ARG A 526 2.00 -20.14 26.21
CA ARG A 526 2.27 -19.76 27.62
C ARG A 526 2.21 -20.95 28.56
N SER A 527 1.15 -21.74 28.49
CA SER A 527 0.97 -22.97 29.28
C SER A 527 2.17 -23.92 29.08
N GLN A 528 2.55 -24.17 27.83
CA GLN A 528 3.70 -25.04 27.50
C GLN A 528 5.02 -24.47 28.03
N ASN A 529 5.25 -23.15 27.95
CA ASN A 529 6.46 -22.50 28.44
C ASN A 529 6.56 -22.50 29.98
N GLN A 530 5.43 -22.42 30.67
CA GLN A 530 5.35 -22.49 32.13
C GLN A 530 5.45 -23.94 32.66
N GLY A 531 5.28 -24.94 31.77
CA GLY A 531 5.21 -26.35 32.15
C GLY A 531 3.86 -26.74 32.74
N ASP A 532 2.84 -25.91 32.54
CA ASP A 532 1.47 -26.14 32.98
C ASP A 532 0.70 -26.91 31.91
N ASN A 533 -0.05 -27.94 32.30
CA ASN A 533 -0.99 -28.65 31.42
C ASN A 533 -2.39 -28.02 31.48
N ARG A 534 -2.48 -26.69 31.56
CA ARG A 534 -3.75 -26.00 31.73
C ARG A 534 -3.77 -24.59 31.16
N LEU A 535 -4.76 -24.28 30.32
CA LEU A 535 -5.06 -22.92 29.91
C LEU A 535 -5.84 -22.20 31.02
N THR A 536 -5.27 -21.13 31.57
CA THR A 536 -5.81 -20.45 32.76
C THR A 536 -6.53 -19.15 32.42
N PHE A 537 -7.48 -18.77 33.28
CA PHE A 537 -8.13 -17.45 33.20
C PHE A 537 -7.17 -16.30 33.52
N ALA A 538 -6.16 -16.53 34.35
CA ALA A 538 -5.16 -15.52 34.70
C ALA A 538 -4.31 -15.12 33.49
N ASP A 539 -3.77 -16.10 32.75
CA ASP A 539 -2.98 -15.82 31.54
C ASP A 539 -3.80 -15.10 30.47
N TYR A 540 -5.12 -15.40 30.41
CA TYR A 540 -6.05 -14.75 29.51
C TYR A 540 -6.27 -13.27 29.84
N LEU A 541 -6.41 -12.93 31.13
CA LEU A 541 -6.47 -11.54 31.57
C LEU A 541 -5.16 -10.80 31.30
N ASP A 542 -4.01 -11.46 31.49
CA ASP A 542 -2.70 -10.87 31.20
C ASP A 542 -2.48 -10.62 29.70
N LEU A 543 -3.15 -11.38 28.83
CA LEU A 543 -3.23 -11.13 27.39
C LEU A 543 -4.16 -9.95 27.04
N GLY A 544 -5.04 -9.54 27.94
CA GLY A 544 -6.06 -8.51 27.71
C GLY A 544 -7.34 -9.04 27.06
N GLY A 545 -7.56 -10.35 27.10
CA GLY A 545 -8.70 -11.02 26.47
C GLY A 545 -8.63 -11.10 24.94
N ILE A 546 -9.71 -11.59 24.30
CA ILE A 546 -9.76 -11.88 22.85
C ILE A 546 -9.48 -10.65 21.99
N GLN A 547 -10.03 -9.48 22.34
CA GLN A 547 -9.89 -8.28 21.51
C GLN A 547 -8.48 -7.69 21.59
N GLN A 548 -7.88 -7.63 22.78
CA GLN A 548 -6.60 -6.95 22.97
C GLN A 548 -5.39 -7.86 22.76
N ALA A 549 -5.53 -9.20 22.77
CA ALA A 549 -4.39 -10.10 22.62
C ALA A 549 -3.61 -9.83 21.32
N LEU A 550 -4.31 -9.73 20.18
CA LEU A 550 -3.70 -9.44 18.88
C LEU A 550 -3.15 -8.01 18.81
N GLU A 551 -3.91 -7.04 19.31
CA GLU A 551 -3.51 -5.63 19.32
C GLU A 551 -2.26 -5.40 20.18
N LYS A 552 -2.20 -6.00 21.36
CA LYS A 552 -1.05 -5.90 22.27
C LYS A 552 0.20 -6.46 21.63
N ARG A 553 0.10 -7.59 20.90
CA ARG A 553 1.24 -8.12 20.14
C ARG A 553 1.64 -7.19 19.00
N ALA A 554 0.69 -6.73 18.19
CA ALA A 554 0.97 -5.81 17.09
C ALA A 554 1.64 -4.51 17.58
N ASN A 555 1.16 -3.95 18.69
CA ASN A 555 1.76 -2.79 19.35
C ASN A 555 3.16 -3.09 19.86
N GLN A 556 3.39 -4.21 20.55
CA GLN A 556 4.73 -4.58 21.02
C GLN A 556 5.76 -4.68 19.88
N VAL A 557 5.37 -5.29 18.76
CA VAL A 557 6.23 -5.43 17.59
C VAL A 557 6.50 -4.07 16.95
N TYR A 558 5.47 -3.25 16.79
CA TYR A 558 5.59 -1.90 16.23
C TYR A 558 6.41 -0.96 17.13
N ASP A 559 6.16 -0.98 18.44
CA ASP A 559 6.83 -0.11 19.40
C ASP A 559 8.31 -0.52 19.63
N ALA A 560 8.68 -1.76 19.30
CA ALA A 560 10.07 -2.23 19.27
C ALA A 560 10.86 -1.78 18.02
N LEU A 561 10.19 -1.22 17.01
CA LEU A 561 10.83 -0.63 15.83
C LEU A 561 11.40 0.76 16.15
N THR A 562 12.50 1.14 15.51
CA THR A 562 13.00 2.53 15.57
C THR A 562 12.02 3.51 14.92
N SER A 563 12.08 4.81 15.21
CA SER A 563 11.15 5.80 14.63
C SER A 563 11.09 5.79 13.09
N ASN A 564 12.23 5.56 12.43
CA ASN A 564 12.28 5.41 10.97
C ASN A 564 11.64 4.09 10.50
N GLU A 565 11.91 2.99 11.20
CA GLU A 565 11.29 1.69 10.91
C GLU A 565 9.77 1.70 11.15
N GLN A 566 9.29 2.49 12.12
CA GLN A 566 7.86 2.68 12.42
C GLN A 566 7.11 3.39 11.29
N GLN A 567 7.69 4.44 10.71
CA GLN A 567 7.14 5.12 9.54
C GLN A 567 7.06 4.17 8.34
N ILE A 568 8.13 3.39 8.11
CA ILE A 568 8.16 2.37 7.05
C ILE A 568 7.09 1.29 7.31
N ALA A 569 6.95 0.81 8.54
CA ALA A 569 5.93 -0.18 8.90
C ALA A 569 4.51 0.35 8.68
N GLN A 570 4.23 1.59 9.09
CA GLN A 570 2.93 2.25 8.85
C GLN A 570 2.63 2.31 7.34
N ARG A 571 3.59 2.77 6.53
CA ARG A 571 3.46 2.81 5.07
C ARG A 571 3.21 1.42 4.49
N ILE A 572 3.97 0.41 4.93
CA ILE A 572 3.76 -0.98 4.49
C ILE A 572 2.33 -1.40 4.78
N PHE A 573 1.84 -1.26 6.01
CA PHE A 573 0.47 -1.67 6.34
C PHE A 573 -0.60 -0.94 5.52
N LEU A 574 -0.46 0.38 5.31
CA LEU A 574 -1.35 1.15 4.44
C LEU A 574 -1.33 0.65 2.99
N GLN A 575 -0.18 0.23 2.48
CA GLN A 575 -0.06 -0.34 1.14
C GLN A 575 -0.64 -1.75 1.03
N LEU A 576 -0.58 -2.54 2.10
CA LEU A 576 -1.13 -3.90 2.19
C LEU A 576 -2.63 -3.94 2.49
N THR A 577 -3.32 -2.81 2.40
CA THR A 577 -4.76 -2.69 2.63
C THR A 577 -5.45 -2.00 1.46
N GLN A 578 -6.69 -2.39 1.20
CA GLN A 578 -7.55 -1.76 0.20
C GLN A 578 -8.83 -1.23 0.87
N PRO A 579 -9.20 0.05 0.65
CA PRO A 579 -10.48 0.59 1.10
C PRO A 579 -11.63 -0.06 0.31
N GLY A 580 -12.70 -0.46 1.01
CA GLY A 580 -13.94 -0.89 0.37
C GLY A 580 -14.70 0.30 -0.24
N GLU A 581 -15.47 0.04 -1.31
CA GLU A 581 -16.35 1.05 -1.91
C GLU A 581 -17.57 1.33 -1.01
N ASP A 582 -18.05 0.34 -0.25
CA ASP A 582 -19.06 0.46 0.82
C ASP A 582 -18.93 -0.65 1.89
N THR A 583 -17.76 -1.30 1.95
CA THR A 583 -17.47 -2.47 2.78
C THR A 583 -16.25 -2.22 3.67
N GLU A 584 -16.07 -3.06 4.70
CA GLU A 584 -14.90 -2.98 5.58
C GLU A 584 -13.59 -3.12 4.77
N PRO A 585 -12.51 -2.41 5.15
CA PRO A 585 -11.23 -2.52 4.47
C PRO A 585 -10.72 -3.96 4.46
N THR A 586 -10.20 -4.39 3.32
CA THR A 586 -9.67 -5.74 3.12
C THR A 586 -8.16 -5.70 2.92
N ARG A 587 -7.51 -6.87 3.03
CA ARG A 587 -6.07 -6.97 2.75
C ARG A 587 -5.81 -6.93 1.24
N ARG A 588 -4.71 -6.30 0.86
CA ARG A 588 -4.16 -6.24 -0.49
C ARG A 588 -2.78 -6.90 -0.48
N GLN A 589 -2.49 -7.66 -1.53
CA GLN A 589 -1.14 -8.15 -1.76
C GLN A 589 -0.35 -7.16 -2.61
N VAL A 590 0.91 -6.92 -2.25
CA VAL A 590 1.81 -5.98 -2.94
C VAL A 590 3.13 -6.66 -3.29
N ASN A 591 3.70 -6.33 -4.43
CA ASN A 591 5.07 -6.72 -4.79
C ASN A 591 6.05 -6.12 -3.77
N LYS A 592 6.95 -6.94 -3.21
CA LYS A 592 7.96 -6.48 -2.27
C LYS A 592 8.80 -5.31 -2.81
N GLN A 593 9.12 -5.33 -4.11
CA GLN A 593 9.84 -4.22 -4.76
C GLN A 593 9.03 -2.93 -4.82
N SER A 594 7.70 -3.03 -4.90
CA SER A 594 6.80 -1.85 -4.89
C SER A 594 6.74 -1.18 -3.52
N LEU A 595 7.13 -1.86 -2.44
CA LEU A 595 7.21 -1.28 -1.09
C LEU A 595 8.47 -0.43 -0.89
N ILE A 596 9.43 -0.51 -1.82
CA ILE A 596 10.67 0.28 -1.82
C ILE A 596 10.40 1.58 -2.57
N THR A 597 10.18 2.66 -1.82
CA THR A 597 10.01 4.01 -2.36
C THR A 597 11.21 4.87 -1.92
N SER A 598 11.83 5.59 -2.87
CA SER A 598 13.03 6.44 -2.62
C SER A 598 12.72 7.52 -1.58
N PRO A 599 13.56 7.75 -0.54
CA PRO A 599 15.04 7.69 -0.50
C PRO A 599 15.65 6.61 0.41
N GLU A 600 14.86 5.66 0.91
CA GLU A 600 15.33 4.66 1.87
C GLU A 600 16.12 3.53 1.20
N SER A 601 17.14 3.01 1.89
CA SER A 601 17.84 1.80 1.42
C SER A 601 16.91 0.59 1.47
N ALA A 602 16.84 -0.18 0.39
CA ALA A 602 16.10 -1.45 0.32
C ALA A 602 16.37 -2.38 1.53
N ALA A 603 17.58 -2.30 2.09
CA ALA A 603 17.97 -3.03 3.30
C ALA A 603 17.12 -2.72 4.55
N ILE A 604 16.61 -1.49 4.70
CA ILE A 604 15.78 -1.10 5.87
C ILE A 604 14.37 -1.66 5.69
N VAL A 605 13.78 -1.50 4.50
CA VAL A 605 12.46 -2.08 4.17
C VAL A 605 12.49 -3.59 4.37
N ASP A 606 13.54 -4.26 3.90
CA ASP A 606 13.71 -5.71 4.08
C ASP A 606 13.82 -6.12 5.55
N ARG A 607 14.52 -5.34 6.37
CA ARG A 607 14.61 -5.57 7.81
C ARG A 607 13.25 -5.41 8.50
N VAL A 608 12.49 -4.37 8.16
CA VAL A 608 11.15 -4.15 8.71
C VAL A 608 10.22 -5.29 8.31
N LEU A 609 10.22 -5.67 7.03
CA LEU A 609 9.45 -6.81 6.53
C LEU A 609 9.81 -8.10 7.27
N GLN A 610 11.11 -8.37 7.48
CA GLN A 610 11.54 -9.56 8.20
C GLN A 610 11.01 -9.58 9.64
N LYS A 611 11.15 -8.48 10.38
CA LYS A 611 10.60 -8.36 11.75
C LYS A 611 9.08 -8.59 11.79
N LEU A 612 8.34 -8.04 10.82
CA LEU A 612 6.88 -8.23 10.74
C LEU A 612 6.48 -9.66 10.33
N VAL A 613 7.29 -10.35 9.52
CA VAL A 613 7.10 -11.76 9.13
C VAL A 613 7.41 -12.71 10.27
N ASP A 614 8.53 -12.52 10.96
CA ASP A 614 8.94 -13.32 12.12
C ASP A 614 7.84 -13.31 13.19
N GLU A 615 7.17 -12.17 13.30
CA GLU A 615 6.07 -11.92 14.22
C GLU A 615 4.67 -12.23 13.64
N LYS A 616 4.62 -12.78 12.43
CA LYS A 616 3.38 -13.21 11.73
C LYS A 616 2.33 -12.12 11.59
N LEU A 617 2.74 -10.85 11.52
CA LEU A 617 1.85 -9.72 11.23
C LEU A 617 1.61 -9.58 9.72
N ILE A 618 2.61 -9.97 8.92
CA ILE A 618 2.53 -10.05 7.46
C ILE A 618 3.03 -11.41 6.99
N VAL A 619 2.67 -11.77 5.76
CA VAL A 619 3.13 -13.00 5.11
C VAL A 619 3.81 -12.64 3.81
N THR A 620 4.96 -13.26 3.56
CA THR A 620 5.67 -13.16 2.28
C THR A 620 5.42 -14.39 1.41
N SER A 621 5.20 -14.18 0.12
CA SER A 621 5.06 -15.24 -0.87
C SER A 621 5.91 -14.94 -2.12
N ALA A 622 5.95 -15.86 -3.07
CA ALA A 622 6.72 -15.70 -4.30
C ALA A 622 5.82 -15.94 -5.53
N LEU A 623 5.77 -14.95 -6.43
CA LEU A 623 5.03 -14.97 -7.70
C LEU A 623 5.92 -15.49 -8.84
N SER A 624 5.48 -16.45 -9.66
CA SER A 624 6.15 -16.78 -10.92
C SER A 624 5.66 -15.87 -12.05
N THR A 625 6.57 -15.31 -12.84
CA THR A 625 6.25 -14.59 -14.09
C THR A 625 6.05 -15.56 -15.25
N LYS A 626 5.24 -15.18 -16.25
CA LYS A 626 5.03 -16.00 -17.46
C LYS A 626 6.36 -16.21 -18.19
N GLY A 627 6.79 -17.46 -18.33
CA GLY A 627 8.02 -17.86 -19.03
C GLY A 627 9.21 -18.24 -18.14
N ALA A 628 9.09 -18.10 -16.81
CA ALA A 628 10.18 -18.39 -15.89
C ALA A 628 10.34 -19.89 -15.60
N GLU A 629 11.40 -20.50 -16.14
CA GLU A 629 11.78 -21.90 -15.89
C GLU A 629 12.66 -22.09 -14.63
N SER A 630 13.11 -20.99 -14.01
CA SER A 630 14.04 -20.97 -12.88
C SER A 630 13.46 -20.32 -11.61
N GLU A 631 13.86 -20.81 -10.43
CA GLU A 631 13.53 -20.25 -9.11
C GLU A 631 14.04 -18.81 -8.92
N SER A 632 15.01 -18.36 -9.72
CA SER A 632 15.62 -17.03 -9.68
C SER A 632 14.75 -15.90 -10.25
N GLU A 633 13.62 -16.20 -10.89
CA GLU A 633 12.72 -15.22 -11.52
C GLU A 633 11.39 -15.04 -10.77
N GLN A 634 11.30 -15.55 -9.54
CA GLN A 634 10.11 -15.34 -8.71
C GLN A 634 10.09 -13.93 -8.11
N ILE A 635 8.99 -13.20 -8.26
CA ILE A 635 8.79 -11.88 -7.68
C ILE A 635 8.26 -12.05 -6.24
N PRO A 636 9.00 -11.64 -5.21
CA PRO A 636 8.53 -11.70 -3.83
C PRO A 636 7.37 -10.72 -3.61
N THR A 637 6.35 -11.17 -2.87
CA THR A 637 5.16 -10.40 -2.52
C THR A 637 4.89 -10.43 -1.03
N VAL A 638 4.09 -9.48 -0.57
CA VAL A 638 3.77 -9.25 0.85
C VAL A 638 2.26 -8.99 0.99
N GLU A 639 1.65 -9.52 2.05
CA GLU A 639 0.27 -9.23 2.45
C GLU A 639 0.12 -9.20 3.98
N VAL A 640 -0.95 -8.60 4.50
CA VAL A 640 -1.31 -8.73 5.92
C VAL A 640 -1.67 -10.18 6.22
N ALA A 641 -1.14 -10.73 7.31
CA ALA A 641 -1.33 -12.13 7.67
C ALA A 641 -2.81 -12.50 7.84
N HIS A 642 -3.62 -11.57 8.37
CA HIS A 642 -5.07 -11.75 8.50
C HIS A 642 -5.81 -10.41 8.57
N GLU A 643 -7.04 -10.34 8.05
CA GLU A 643 -7.92 -9.15 8.16
C GLU A 643 -8.27 -8.78 9.62
N ALA A 644 -7.98 -9.66 10.57
CA ALA A 644 -8.18 -9.40 11.98
C ALA A 644 -7.27 -8.25 12.46
N LEU A 645 -6.07 -8.12 11.89
CA LEU A 645 -5.20 -6.98 12.17
C LEU A 645 -5.84 -5.67 11.71
N ILE A 646 -6.44 -5.67 10.51
CA ILE A 646 -7.12 -4.48 9.96
C ILE A 646 -8.31 -4.07 10.83
N ARG A 647 -9.09 -5.05 11.31
CA ARG A 647 -10.33 -4.81 12.07
C ARG A 647 -10.11 -4.44 13.53
N TYR A 648 -9.09 -5.00 14.18
CA TYR A 648 -8.96 -4.94 15.63
C TYR A 648 -7.71 -4.20 16.12
N TRP A 649 -6.73 -3.92 15.26
CA TRP A 649 -5.60 -3.08 15.65
C TRP A 649 -5.96 -1.60 15.54
N SER A 650 -6.08 -0.91 16.69
CA SER A 650 -6.49 0.49 16.75
C SER A 650 -5.59 1.42 15.93
N LYS A 651 -4.26 1.28 16.01
CA LYS A 651 -3.30 2.11 15.27
C LYS A 651 -3.51 1.99 13.76
N LEU A 652 -3.63 0.76 13.24
CA LEU A 652 -3.87 0.54 11.81
C LEU A 652 -5.22 1.11 11.36
N ARG A 653 -6.29 0.95 12.15
CA ARG A 653 -7.58 1.56 11.83
C ARG A 653 -7.50 3.08 11.76
N GLN A 654 -6.78 3.70 12.71
CA GLN A 654 -6.57 5.13 12.70
C GLN A 654 -5.81 5.57 11.45
N TRP A 655 -4.71 4.91 11.11
CA TRP A 655 -3.96 5.21 9.89
C TRP A 655 -4.83 5.08 8.64
N LEU A 656 -5.68 4.05 8.56
CA LEU A 656 -6.59 3.86 7.43
C LEU A 656 -7.67 4.94 7.36
N TYR A 657 -8.22 5.35 8.50
CA TYR A 657 -9.22 6.42 8.59
C TYR A 657 -8.61 7.75 8.16
N ASP A 658 -7.44 8.09 8.68
CA ASP A 658 -6.73 9.34 8.39
C ASP A 658 -6.30 9.45 6.91
N ASN A 659 -6.18 8.33 6.20
CA ASN A 659 -5.65 8.27 4.82
C ASN A 659 -6.62 7.67 3.80
N GLN A 660 -7.91 7.54 4.11
CA GLN A 660 -8.84 6.77 3.27
C GLN A 660 -8.97 7.31 1.84
N ASP A 661 -9.14 8.63 1.69
CA ASP A 661 -9.29 9.27 0.38
C ASP A 661 -7.97 9.31 -0.39
N ALA A 662 -6.86 9.59 0.30
CA ALA A 662 -5.51 9.51 -0.27
C ALA A 662 -5.23 8.11 -0.83
N LEU A 663 -5.57 7.04 -0.09
CA LEU A 663 -5.40 5.67 -0.55
C LEU A 663 -6.23 5.34 -1.81
N ARG A 664 -7.47 5.88 -1.91
CA ARG A 664 -8.32 5.70 -3.10
C ARG A 664 -7.72 6.39 -4.32
N THR A 665 -7.27 7.64 -4.17
CA THR A 665 -6.62 8.41 -5.24
C THR A 665 -5.34 7.72 -5.69
N ARG A 666 -4.49 7.28 -4.75
CA ARG A 666 -3.28 6.52 -5.04
C ARG A 666 -3.57 5.28 -5.88
N LEU A 667 -4.54 4.46 -5.47
CA LEU A 667 -4.93 3.24 -6.18
C LEU A 667 -5.40 3.53 -7.60
N ARG A 668 -6.13 4.62 -7.82
CA ARG A 668 -6.60 5.05 -9.14
C ARG A 668 -5.44 5.44 -10.06
N ILE A 669 -4.46 6.20 -9.54
CA ILE A 669 -3.27 6.60 -10.29
C ILE A 669 -2.42 5.36 -10.64
N GLU A 670 -2.19 4.47 -9.67
CA GLU A 670 -1.44 3.23 -9.87
C GLU A 670 -2.08 2.31 -10.91
N LYS A 671 -3.42 2.17 -10.88
CA LYS A 671 -4.15 1.36 -11.86
C LYS A 671 -3.93 1.88 -13.28
N ARG A 672 -4.04 3.19 -13.50
CA ARG A 672 -3.78 3.78 -14.83
C ARG A 672 -2.34 3.64 -15.29
N ALA A 673 -1.39 3.80 -14.38
CA ALA A 673 0.02 3.60 -14.70
C ALA A 673 0.30 2.16 -15.17
N GLN A 674 -0.40 1.19 -14.57
CA GLN A 674 -0.33 -0.21 -14.98
C GLN A 674 -0.97 -0.44 -16.37
N GLU A 675 -2.15 0.13 -16.64
CA GLU A 675 -2.80 0.10 -17.96
C GLU A 675 -1.92 0.73 -19.05
N TRP A 676 -1.26 1.85 -18.74
CA TRP A 676 -0.30 2.52 -19.62
C TRP A 676 0.91 1.64 -19.94
N LYS A 677 1.46 0.95 -18.93
CA LYS A 677 2.56 -0.01 -19.13
C LYS A 677 2.15 -1.19 -20.01
N GLU A 678 0.97 -1.76 -19.76
CA GLU A 678 0.43 -2.88 -20.54
C GLU A 678 0.16 -2.52 -21.99
N SER A 679 -0.21 -1.25 -22.23
CA SER A 679 -0.39 -0.68 -23.57
C SER A 679 0.94 -0.37 -24.29
N GLY A 680 2.09 -0.70 -23.69
CA GLY A 680 3.41 -0.47 -24.28
C GLY A 680 3.98 0.93 -24.02
N LYS A 681 3.48 1.64 -23.00
CA LYS A 681 3.88 3.01 -22.63
C LYS A 681 3.76 4.03 -23.78
N PRO A 682 2.60 4.10 -24.47
CA PRO A 682 2.41 5.06 -25.56
C PRO A 682 2.52 6.51 -25.03
N LEU A 683 3.08 7.40 -25.85
CA LEU A 683 3.17 8.83 -25.56
C LEU A 683 1.94 9.61 -26.05
N GLU A 684 0.96 8.91 -26.61
CA GLU A 684 -0.28 9.51 -27.08
C GLU A 684 -1.10 10.00 -25.89
N LEU A 685 -1.56 11.24 -26.00
CA LEU A 685 -2.37 11.91 -24.99
C LEU A 685 -3.55 11.07 -24.46
N ALA A 686 -4.22 10.28 -25.32
CA ALA A 686 -5.35 9.44 -24.93
C ALA A 686 -5.03 8.43 -23.81
N TYR A 687 -3.75 8.07 -23.64
CA TYR A 687 -3.27 7.11 -22.64
C TYR A 687 -2.58 7.78 -21.44
N LEU A 688 -2.33 9.09 -21.49
CA LEU A 688 -1.66 9.87 -20.44
C LEU A 688 -2.68 10.61 -19.56
N LEU A 689 -2.24 11.03 -18.37
CA LEU A 689 -3.06 11.90 -17.51
C LEU A 689 -3.15 13.30 -18.12
N GLN A 690 -4.33 13.90 -18.08
CA GLN A 690 -4.59 15.25 -18.61
C GLN A 690 -5.56 16.03 -17.74
N GLY A 691 -5.43 17.36 -17.78
CA GLY A 691 -6.34 18.29 -17.12
C GLY A 691 -6.48 17.96 -15.64
N THR A 692 -7.74 17.81 -15.18
CA THR A 692 -8.05 17.53 -13.77
C THR A 692 -7.41 16.24 -13.25
N LYS A 693 -7.22 15.23 -14.09
CA LYS A 693 -6.61 13.95 -13.70
C LYS A 693 -5.10 14.06 -13.48
N LEU A 694 -4.44 14.98 -14.19
CA LEU A 694 -3.02 15.26 -13.99
C LEU A 694 -2.84 16.11 -12.73
N ALA A 695 -3.65 17.18 -12.58
CA ALA A 695 -3.66 18.01 -11.38
C ALA A 695 -3.92 17.21 -10.10
N GLU A 696 -4.89 16.28 -10.11
CA GLU A 696 -5.17 15.37 -8.98
C GLU A 696 -3.94 14.50 -8.62
N ALA A 697 -3.16 14.06 -9.61
CA ALA A 697 -1.97 13.25 -9.39
C ALA A 697 -0.79 14.09 -8.88
N GLU A 698 -0.67 15.34 -9.31
CA GLU A 698 0.33 16.32 -8.85
C GLU A 698 0.07 16.72 -7.41
N GLU A 699 -1.16 17.13 -7.10
CA GLU A 699 -1.59 17.46 -5.74
C GLU A 699 -1.38 16.30 -4.78
N PHE A 700 -1.65 15.07 -5.24
CA PHE A 700 -1.39 13.87 -4.46
C PHE A 700 0.11 13.70 -4.13
N ILE A 701 1.00 13.88 -5.12
CA ILE A 701 2.44 13.79 -4.91
C ILE A 701 2.93 14.89 -3.96
N ASP A 702 2.43 16.12 -4.12
CA ASP A 702 2.85 17.26 -3.30
C ASP A 702 2.38 17.15 -1.86
N THR A 703 1.16 16.62 -1.63
CA THR A 703 0.54 16.55 -0.30
C THR A 703 0.95 15.30 0.47
N TYR A 704 1.07 14.15 -0.22
CA TYR A 704 1.24 12.83 0.41
C TYR A 704 2.53 12.11 -0.02
N GLY A 705 3.40 12.74 -0.82
CA GLY A 705 4.56 12.09 -1.44
C GLY A 705 5.53 11.44 -0.46
N ASP A 706 5.67 11.98 0.75
CA ASP A 706 6.56 11.46 1.80
C ASP A 706 5.92 10.28 2.57
N ASP A 707 4.65 10.40 2.94
CA ASP A 707 3.95 9.41 3.79
C ASP A 707 3.33 8.25 2.99
N LEU A 708 2.83 8.54 1.78
CA LEU A 708 2.15 7.60 0.87
C LEU A 708 2.69 7.70 -0.57
N PRO A 709 4.01 7.50 -0.79
CA PRO A 709 4.60 7.58 -2.10
C PRO A 709 3.95 6.65 -3.12
N LEU A 710 3.74 7.17 -4.33
CA LEU A 710 3.34 6.38 -5.49
C LEU A 710 4.41 5.34 -5.83
N GLN A 711 3.99 4.19 -6.37
CA GLN A 711 4.94 3.22 -6.94
C GLN A 711 5.79 3.84 -8.06
N VAL A 712 7.00 3.33 -8.25
CA VAL A 712 7.97 3.82 -9.26
C VAL A 712 7.34 3.97 -10.65
N LEU A 713 6.51 3.00 -11.07
CA LEU A 713 5.82 3.06 -12.36
C LEU A 713 4.80 4.21 -12.43
N ALA A 714 4.07 4.45 -11.36
CA ALA A 714 3.10 5.54 -11.28
C ALA A 714 3.78 6.92 -11.24
N GLN A 715 4.91 7.03 -10.54
CA GLN A 715 5.74 8.24 -10.58
C GLN A 715 6.27 8.51 -11.99
N GLU A 716 6.73 7.47 -12.69
CA GLU A 716 7.14 7.58 -14.10
C GLU A 716 5.98 8.03 -14.99
N PHE A 717 4.81 7.41 -14.83
CA PHE A 717 3.62 7.72 -15.61
C PHE A 717 3.15 9.17 -15.43
N VAL A 718 3.15 9.68 -14.20
CA VAL A 718 2.83 11.08 -13.92
C VAL A 718 3.87 12.00 -14.56
N ARG A 719 5.17 11.72 -14.38
CA ARG A 719 6.25 12.53 -14.98
C ARG A 719 6.17 12.58 -16.51
N VAL A 720 5.87 11.46 -17.16
CA VAL A 720 5.70 11.41 -18.63
C VAL A 720 4.46 12.21 -19.04
N SER A 721 3.37 12.11 -18.27
CA SER A 721 2.15 12.89 -18.53
C SER A 721 2.39 14.39 -18.39
N GLN A 722 3.17 14.83 -17.39
CA GLN A 722 3.59 16.22 -17.20
C GLN A 722 4.42 16.72 -18.39
N ALA A 723 5.48 16.00 -18.74
CA ALA A 723 6.41 16.41 -19.79
C ALA A 723 5.73 16.56 -21.16
N GLU A 724 4.81 15.66 -21.51
CA GLU A 724 4.08 15.76 -22.79
C GLU A 724 2.97 16.83 -22.74
N GLY A 725 2.35 17.05 -21.57
CA GLY A 725 1.44 18.17 -21.34
C GLY A 725 2.11 19.53 -21.54
N ASP A 726 3.25 19.75 -20.88
CA ASP A 726 4.05 20.98 -20.98
C ASP A 726 4.51 21.25 -22.41
N ARG A 727 4.96 20.19 -23.10
CA ARG A 727 5.39 20.28 -24.50
C ARG A 727 4.27 20.78 -25.41
N LEU A 728 3.04 20.29 -25.23
CA LEU A 728 1.90 20.70 -26.04
C LEU A 728 1.45 22.12 -25.74
N GLU A 729 1.43 22.51 -24.46
CA GLU A 729 1.12 23.89 -24.08
C GLU A 729 2.15 24.86 -24.69
N GLN A 730 3.42 24.48 -24.73
CA GLN A 730 4.47 25.26 -25.38
C GLN A 730 4.27 25.34 -26.90
N GLN A 731 3.88 24.24 -27.56
CA GLN A 731 3.56 24.24 -28.99
C GLN A 731 2.34 25.11 -29.32
N GLU A 732 1.31 25.11 -28.49
CA GLU A 732 0.14 25.98 -28.65
C GLU A 732 0.49 27.46 -28.45
N LYS A 733 1.28 27.77 -27.41
CA LYS A 733 1.80 29.14 -27.18
C LYS A 733 2.62 29.62 -28.39
N GLU A 734 3.51 28.79 -28.92
CA GLU A 734 4.28 29.12 -30.13
C GLU A 734 3.39 29.31 -31.36
N ARG A 735 2.37 28.46 -31.54
CA ARG A 735 1.41 28.59 -32.64
C ARG A 735 0.62 29.90 -32.53
N HIS A 736 0.07 30.21 -31.37
CA HIS A 736 -0.64 31.46 -31.12
C HIS A 736 0.26 32.68 -31.32
N GLN A 737 1.53 32.59 -30.92
CA GLN A 737 2.49 33.65 -31.16
C GLN A 737 2.76 33.84 -32.66
N ARG A 738 2.91 32.76 -33.44
CA ARG A 738 3.07 32.84 -34.90
C ARG A 738 1.83 33.41 -35.60
N GLU A 739 0.64 33.04 -35.15
CA GLU A 739 -0.63 33.58 -35.65
C GLU A 739 -0.73 35.09 -35.36
N LYS A 740 -0.37 35.52 -34.15
CA LYS A 740 -0.31 36.93 -33.76
C LYS A 740 0.71 37.73 -34.57
N ASP A 741 1.91 37.19 -34.76
CA ASP A 741 2.97 37.85 -35.54
C ASP A 741 2.56 37.99 -37.03
N THR A 742 1.85 36.99 -37.56
CA THR A 742 1.30 37.04 -38.92
C THR A 742 0.22 38.10 -39.04
N LEU A 743 -0.69 38.18 -38.07
CA LEU A 743 -1.75 39.18 -38.03
C LEU A 743 -1.18 40.60 -37.92
N ASN A 744 -0.17 40.81 -37.07
CA ASN A 744 0.51 42.09 -36.92
C ASN A 744 1.19 42.53 -38.23
N ARG A 745 1.82 41.60 -38.96
CA ARG A 745 2.42 41.90 -40.27
C ARG A 745 1.36 42.32 -41.29
N LEU A 746 0.24 41.62 -41.36
CA LEU A 746 -0.87 41.96 -42.26
C LEU A 746 -1.49 43.32 -41.92
N LEU A 747 -1.61 43.65 -40.63
CA LEU A 747 -2.05 44.97 -40.16
C LEU A 747 -1.09 46.07 -40.60
N GLN A 748 0.21 45.88 -40.41
CA GLN A 748 1.22 46.84 -40.85
C GLN A 748 1.19 47.05 -42.36
N GLU A 749 1.05 45.99 -43.16
CA GLU A 749 0.88 46.09 -44.61
C GLU A 749 -0.40 46.87 -45.01
N GLN A 750 -1.48 46.74 -44.24
CA GLN A 750 -2.71 47.53 -44.47
C GLN A 750 -2.54 48.99 -44.07
N GLU A 751 -1.86 49.27 -42.97
CA GLU A 751 -1.57 50.65 -42.53
C GLU A 751 -0.67 51.37 -43.56
N GLU A 752 0.34 50.70 -44.08
CA GLU A 752 1.21 51.24 -45.14
C GLU A 752 0.41 51.52 -46.43
N LYS A 753 -0.48 50.61 -46.84
CA LYS A 753 -1.38 50.83 -47.98
C LYS A 753 -2.35 52.00 -47.74
N ALA A 754 -2.98 52.07 -46.57
CA ALA A 754 -3.90 53.14 -46.22
C ALA A 754 -3.19 54.51 -46.15
N SER A 755 -1.96 54.55 -45.65
CA SER A 755 -1.12 55.74 -45.65
C SER A 755 -0.79 56.20 -47.07
N ALA A 756 -0.39 55.29 -47.95
CA ALA A 756 -0.12 55.58 -49.35
C ALA A 756 -1.36 56.10 -50.10
N GLU A 757 -2.53 55.51 -49.85
CA GLU A 757 -3.81 55.97 -50.42
C GLU A 757 -4.20 57.36 -49.88
N ALA A 758 -3.99 57.63 -48.59
CA ALA A 758 -4.26 58.93 -47.99
C ALA A 758 -3.34 60.03 -48.55
N GLU A 759 -2.07 59.74 -48.79
CA GLU A 759 -1.13 60.65 -49.46
C GLU A 759 -1.54 60.93 -50.90
N ALA A 760 -1.93 59.90 -51.66
CA ALA A 760 -2.44 60.06 -53.02
C ALA A 760 -3.71 60.95 -53.06
N ARG A 761 -4.61 60.77 -52.08
CA ARG A 761 -5.84 61.56 -51.95
C ARG A 761 -5.57 63.02 -51.56
N LYS A 762 -4.58 63.27 -50.69
CA LYS A 762 -4.09 64.63 -50.37
C LYS A 762 -3.49 65.32 -51.59
N ALA A 763 -2.69 64.61 -52.39
CA ALA A 763 -2.12 65.15 -53.62
C ALA A 763 -3.20 65.52 -54.65
N SER A 764 -4.22 64.66 -54.80
CA SER A 764 -5.38 64.91 -55.67
C SER A 764 -6.19 66.13 -55.22
N ASN A 765 -6.53 66.21 -53.93
CA ASN A 765 -7.29 67.34 -53.38
C ASN A 765 -6.52 68.66 -53.50
N LYS A 766 -5.19 68.64 -53.31
CA LYS A 766 -4.35 69.83 -53.50
C LYS A 766 -4.39 70.31 -54.95
N ALA A 767 -4.28 69.40 -55.92
CA ALA A 767 -4.40 69.73 -57.33
C ALA A 767 -5.78 70.30 -57.69
N GLN A 768 -6.86 69.77 -57.09
CA GLN A 768 -8.22 70.26 -57.29
C GLN A 768 -8.41 71.67 -56.71
N VAL A 769 -7.94 71.92 -55.49
CA VAL A 769 -8.00 73.25 -54.84
C VAL A 769 -7.18 74.29 -55.61
N GLU A 770 -6.01 73.92 -56.14
CA GLU A 770 -5.20 74.80 -56.98
C GLU A 770 -5.89 75.13 -58.32
N ALA A 771 -6.63 74.18 -58.90
CA ALA A 771 -7.44 74.40 -60.10
C ALA A 771 -8.64 75.34 -59.83
N GLU A 772 -9.37 75.11 -58.74
CA GLU A 772 -10.50 75.97 -58.33
C GLU A 772 -10.03 77.38 -57.93
N ALA A 773 -8.87 77.51 -57.29
CA ALA A 773 -8.27 78.79 -56.96
C ALA A 773 -7.85 79.58 -58.22
N ARG A 774 -7.35 78.90 -59.26
CA ARG A 774 -7.07 79.53 -60.56
C ARG A 774 -8.36 80.03 -61.22
N GLU A 775 -9.42 79.22 -61.24
CA GLU A 775 -10.70 79.63 -61.82
C GLU A 775 -11.33 80.82 -61.05
N LYS A 776 -11.20 80.84 -59.72
CA LYS A 776 -11.73 81.90 -58.87
C LYS A 776 -10.91 83.19 -58.96
N ALA A 777 -9.58 83.09 -59.09
CA ALA A 777 -8.70 84.24 -59.34
C ALA A 777 -9.01 84.90 -60.70
N GLU A 778 -9.31 84.11 -61.73
CA GLU A 778 -9.76 84.63 -63.02
C GLU A 778 -11.14 85.32 -62.95
N ARG A 779 -12.05 84.87 -62.07
CA ARG A 779 -13.33 85.56 -61.82
C ARG A 779 -13.16 86.86 -61.03
N ILE A 780 -12.30 86.87 -60.00
CA ILE A 780 -12.04 88.06 -59.17
C ILE A 780 -11.32 89.14 -59.98
N ALA A 781 -10.37 88.77 -60.85
CA ALA A 781 -9.74 89.70 -61.78
C ALA A 781 -10.73 90.35 -62.77
N LYS A 782 -11.88 89.73 -63.04
CA LYS A 782 -12.97 90.30 -63.85
C LYS A 782 -13.95 91.16 -63.04
N GLU A 783 -14.03 91.00 -61.72
CA GLU A 783 -14.96 91.74 -60.86
C GLU A 783 -14.31 92.97 -60.18
N GLU A 784 -12.99 93.04 -60.06
CA GLU A 784 -12.27 94.16 -59.41
C GLU A 784 -12.17 95.46 -60.24
N GLU A 785 -12.72 95.54 -61.44
CA GLU A 785 -12.94 96.82 -62.15
C GLU A 785 -14.17 97.60 -61.62
N LYS A 786 -14.96 97.02 -60.70
CA LYS A 786 -16.14 97.68 -60.12
C LYS A 786 -16.15 97.68 -58.59
N LYS A 787 -15.86 98.88 -58.07
CA LYS A 787 -16.30 99.50 -56.79
C LYS A 787 -15.31 99.56 -55.62
N LYS A 788 -14.96 100.83 -55.40
CA LYS A 788 -14.34 101.51 -54.25
C LYS A 788 -15.15 101.43 -52.93
N THR A 789 -14.37 101.37 -51.84
CA THR A 789 -14.54 102.01 -50.50
C THR A 789 -15.60 101.55 -49.48
N ARG A 790 -15.06 101.10 -48.33
CA ARG A 790 -15.19 101.66 -46.95
C ARG A 790 -16.27 101.08 -45.99
N ASN A 791 -15.73 100.43 -44.95
CA ASN A 791 -16.09 100.35 -43.51
C ASN A 791 -17.51 100.04 -43.04
N ALA A 792 -17.63 99.11 -42.08
CA ALA A 792 -18.03 99.40 -40.69
C ALA A 792 -17.76 98.19 -39.76
N LYS A 793 -17.25 98.47 -38.55
CA LYS A 793 -17.06 97.57 -37.41
C LYS A 793 -18.34 97.56 -36.53
N ILE A 794 -18.58 96.50 -35.75
CA ILE A 794 -18.77 96.52 -34.27
C ILE A 794 -19.37 95.19 -33.72
N ALA A 795 -18.86 94.79 -32.53
CA ALA A 795 -19.39 93.93 -31.46
C ALA A 795 -19.59 92.43 -31.74
N ALA A 796 -18.81 91.52 -31.13
CA ALA A 796 -18.75 91.11 -29.71
C ALA A 796 -19.88 90.15 -29.31
N GLY A 797 -19.51 88.90 -29.00
CA GLY A 797 -20.37 87.94 -28.31
C GLY A 797 -20.23 86.50 -28.78
N LEU A 798 -19.54 85.69 -27.97
CA LEU A 798 -19.76 84.24 -27.78
C LEU A 798 -19.30 83.26 -28.88
N ALA A 799 -18.38 82.38 -28.47
CA ALA A 799 -18.21 80.97 -28.86
C ALA A 799 -16.76 80.58 -29.31
N ILE A 800 -15.79 80.76 -28.41
CA ILE A 800 -14.64 79.85 -28.33
C ILE A 800 -15.13 78.62 -27.56
N ALA A 801 -15.89 77.75 -28.23
CA ALA A 801 -16.27 76.41 -27.77
C ALA A 801 -17.16 75.72 -28.83
N ALA A 802 -16.71 75.62 -30.08
CA ALA A 802 -17.25 74.64 -31.03
C ALA A 802 -16.31 74.51 -32.24
N LEU A 803 -15.96 73.27 -32.59
CA LEU A 803 -15.32 72.85 -33.85
C LEU A 803 -13.79 72.71 -33.93
N VAL A 804 -13.18 71.99 -32.97
CA VAL A 804 -11.93 71.23 -33.23
C VAL A 804 -12.03 69.75 -32.80
N SER A 805 -13.21 69.22 -32.49
CA SER A 805 -13.30 67.82 -32.07
C SER A 805 -14.64 67.20 -32.45
N PHE A 806 -14.79 66.80 -33.72
CA PHE A 806 -15.75 65.75 -34.05
C PHE A 806 -15.47 65.12 -35.41
N GLY A 807 -15.26 63.81 -35.40
CA GLY A 807 -15.44 62.97 -36.58
C GLY A 807 -14.15 62.55 -37.28
N PHE A 808 -13.31 61.73 -36.62
CA PHE A 808 -12.81 60.47 -37.21
C PHE A 808 -11.85 59.66 -36.31
N PHE A 809 -11.96 59.77 -34.97
CA PHE A 809 -11.00 59.11 -34.07
C PHE A 809 -11.65 58.65 -32.75
N GLN A 810 -12.70 57.83 -32.82
CA GLN A 810 -13.41 57.30 -31.65
C GLN A 810 -13.99 55.88 -31.89
N GLN A 811 -13.24 54.96 -32.51
CA GLN A 811 -13.68 53.56 -32.55
C GLN A 811 -12.57 52.50 -32.39
N GLN A 812 -11.31 52.87 -32.19
CA GLN A 812 -10.21 51.88 -32.21
C GLN A 812 -9.13 52.04 -31.13
N LEU A 813 -9.41 52.77 -30.03
CA LEU A 813 -8.48 52.93 -28.91
C LEU A 813 -9.08 52.59 -27.53
N TRP A 814 -10.25 51.95 -27.46
CA TRP A 814 -10.98 51.82 -26.19
C TRP A 814 -10.95 50.43 -25.52
N GLU A 815 -10.38 49.41 -26.17
CA GLU A 815 -10.24 48.07 -25.55
C GLU A 815 -8.95 47.92 -24.72
N ASN A 816 -7.94 48.77 -24.94
CA ASN A 816 -6.67 48.71 -24.20
C ASN A 816 -6.66 49.50 -22.87
N GLU A 817 -7.57 50.45 -22.63
CA GLU A 817 -7.68 51.14 -21.32
C GLU A 817 -8.33 50.27 -20.23
N LEU A 818 -9.09 49.24 -20.63
CA LEU A 818 -9.82 48.33 -19.73
C LEU A 818 -8.87 47.38 -18.98
N THR A 819 -7.90 46.79 -19.68
CA THR A 819 -6.91 45.90 -19.07
C THR A 819 -5.91 46.69 -18.20
N VAL A 820 -5.61 47.94 -18.58
CA VAL A 820 -4.68 48.81 -17.86
C VAL A 820 -5.30 49.36 -16.57
N SER A 821 -6.59 49.74 -16.57
CA SER A 821 -7.27 50.23 -15.35
C SER A 821 -7.51 49.11 -14.33
N ARG A 822 -7.83 47.90 -14.80
CA ARG A 822 -8.02 46.70 -13.97
C ARG A 822 -6.70 46.23 -13.35
N ALA A 823 -5.61 46.28 -14.12
CA ALA A 823 -4.26 46.00 -13.63
C ALA A 823 -3.73 47.11 -12.70
N MET A 824 -4.14 48.37 -12.88
CA MET A 824 -3.78 49.45 -11.95
C MET A 824 -4.43 49.27 -10.58
N LEU A 825 -5.74 49.01 -10.49
CA LEU A 825 -6.41 48.93 -9.18
C LEU A 825 -6.17 47.61 -8.44
N GLY A 826 -6.17 46.46 -9.13
CA GLY A 826 -5.94 45.15 -8.50
C GLY A 826 -4.52 44.93 -7.94
N LEU A 827 -3.56 45.82 -8.27
CA LEU A 827 -2.16 45.75 -7.82
C LEU A 827 -1.78 46.85 -6.80
N ILE A 828 -2.66 47.83 -6.56
CA ILE A 828 -2.40 48.94 -5.64
C ILE A 828 -2.88 48.54 -4.24
N LYS A 829 -1.96 48.50 -3.26
CA LYS A 829 -2.33 48.35 -1.84
C LYS A 829 -3.04 49.62 -1.38
N ALA A 830 -4.01 49.52 -0.45
CA ALA A 830 -4.81 50.65 0.07
C ALA A 830 -4.02 51.95 0.28
N LYS A 831 -2.80 51.84 0.85
CA LYS A 831 -1.84 52.92 1.09
C LYS A 831 -1.35 53.74 -0.12
N ASP A 832 -1.58 53.28 -1.35
CA ASP A 832 -1.06 53.86 -2.61
C ASP A 832 -2.21 54.41 -3.51
N LEU A 833 -3.46 54.46 -3.01
CA LEU A 833 -4.60 55.05 -3.73
C LEU A 833 -4.52 56.58 -3.82
N THR A 834 -5.03 57.15 -4.92
CA THR A 834 -5.17 58.60 -5.10
C THR A 834 -6.59 58.97 -5.54
N PRO A 835 -7.11 60.16 -5.16
CA PRO A 835 -8.43 60.63 -5.60
C PRO A 835 -8.58 60.68 -7.13
N LYS A 836 -7.48 60.95 -7.84
CA LYS A 836 -7.45 61.02 -9.30
C LYS A 836 -7.73 59.65 -9.94
N ASN A 837 -7.07 58.60 -9.46
CA ASN A 837 -7.27 57.25 -9.99
C ASN A 837 -8.70 56.76 -9.74
N LEU A 838 -9.25 57.00 -8.54
CA LEU A 838 -10.65 56.66 -8.22
C LEU A 838 -11.64 57.43 -9.10
N GLN A 839 -11.40 58.72 -9.34
CA GLN A 839 -12.25 59.54 -10.19
C GLN A 839 -12.23 59.10 -11.66
N ASP A 840 -11.06 58.73 -12.19
CA ASP A 840 -10.90 58.24 -13.55
C ASP A 840 -11.60 56.87 -13.73
N THR A 841 -11.44 55.95 -12.78
CA THR A 841 -12.13 54.65 -12.82
C THR A 841 -13.65 54.80 -12.69
N LEU A 842 -14.13 55.68 -11.80
CA LEU A 842 -15.57 55.96 -11.66
C LEU A 842 -16.17 56.53 -12.96
N LYS A 843 -15.41 57.36 -13.67
CA LYS A 843 -15.81 57.90 -14.98
C LYS A 843 -15.91 56.78 -16.03
N ILE A 844 -14.92 55.88 -16.10
CA ILE A 844 -14.93 54.73 -17.03
C ILE A 844 -16.11 53.81 -16.74
N ALA A 845 -16.39 53.52 -15.47
CA ALA A 845 -17.54 52.71 -15.06
C ALA A 845 -18.88 53.35 -15.50
N LYS A 846 -19.03 54.66 -15.34
CA LYS A 846 -20.19 55.42 -15.84
C LYS A 846 -20.34 55.35 -17.35
N GLU A 847 -19.25 55.51 -18.08
CA GLU A 847 -19.27 55.43 -19.55
C GLU A 847 -19.63 54.02 -20.04
N ASN A 848 -19.16 52.97 -19.36
CA ASN A 848 -19.55 51.59 -19.65
C ASN A 848 -21.05 51.36 -19.43
N ALA A 849 -21.61 51.87 -18.32
CA ALA A 849 -23.04 51.78 -18.05
C ALA A 849 -23.86 52.50 -19.14
N GLN A 850 -23.46 53.70 -19.53
CA GLN A 850 -24.11 54.47 -20.60
C GLN A 850 -24.06 53.78 -21.97
N ARG A 851 -22.99 53.01 -22.24
CA ARG A 851 -22.83 52.23 -23.47
C ARG A 851 -23.52 50.85 -23.44
N GLY A 852 -24.17 50.49 -22.33
CA GLY A 852 -24.85 49.22 -22.17
C GLY A 852 -23.95 48.05 -21.76
N ASN A 853 -22.68 48.30 -21.45
CA ASN A 853 -21.74 47.29 -20.93
C ASN A 853 -21.90 47.15 -19.41
N ILE A 854 -23.07 46.67 -18.98
CA ILE A 854 -23.49 46.70 -17.57
C ILE A 854 -22.59 45.84 -16.68
N ASP A 855 -22.17 44.65 -17.13
CA ASP A 855 -21.29 43.78 -16.35
C ASP A 855 -19.92 44.40 -16.09
N SER A 856 -19.31 44.98 -17.13
CA SER A 856 -18.02 45.69 -17.00
C SER A 856 -18.13 46.92 -16.10
N ALA A 857 -19.26 47.62 -16.14
CA ALA A 857 -19.50 48.76 -15.25
C ALA A 857 -19.62 48.31 -13.79
N LEU A 858 -20.40 47.27 -13.50
CA LEU A 858 -20.60 46.72 -12.16
C LEU A 858 -19.30 46.15 -11.57
N GLU A 859 -18.48 45.46 -12.37
CA GLU A 859 -17.17 44.99 -11.93
C GLU A 859 -16.25 46.15 -11.52
N LEU A 860 -16.17 47.21 -12.32
CA LEU A 860 -15.34 48.38 -12.01
C LEU A 860 -15.81 49.13 -10.76
N TYR A 861 -17.12 49.26 -10.55
CA TYR A 861 -17.64 49.81 -9.31
C TYR A 861 -17.35 48.92 -8.10
N GLY A 862 -17.42 47.59 -8.26
CA GLY A 862 -17.05 46.64 -7.22
C GLY A 862 -15.58 46.74 -6.82
N GLU A 863 -14.67 46.84 -7.80
CA GLU A 863 -13.23 47.01 -7.57
C GLU A 863 -12.88 48.34 -6.88
N ILE A 864 -13.60 49.43 -7.19
CA ILE A 864 -13.48 50.71 -6.46
C ILE A 864 -13.78 50.50 -4.97
N ARG A 865 -14.87 49.79 -4.64
CA ARG A 865 -15.28 49.56 -3.25
C ARG A 865 -14.29 48.66 -2.50
N LYS A 866 -13.81 47.57 -3.12
CA LYS A 866 -12.76 46.70 -2.56
C LYS A 866 -11.49 47.46 -2.23
N SER A 867 -11.06 48.33 -3.16
CA SER A 867 -9.79 49.06 -3.05
C SER A 867 -9.81 50.13 -1.94
N ILE A 868 -10.96 50.74 -1.64
CA ILE A 868 -11.12 51.78 -0.60
C ILE A 868 -11.12 51.18 0.82
N GLY A 869 -11.68 49.98 1.00
CA GLY A 869 -11.78 49.34 2.31
C GLY A 869 -12.54 50.19 3.35
N ASN A 870 -11.93 50.42 4.53
CA ASN A 870 -12.52 51.21 5.63
C ASN A 870 -11.91 52.63 5.76
N GLU A 871 -11.30 53.17 4.70
CA GLU A 871 -10.63 54.48 4.76
C GLU A 871 -11.63 55.65 4.66
N THR A 872 -11.79 56.39 5.76
CA THR A 872 -12.73 57.53 5.85
C THR A 872 -12.43 58.69 4.90
N GLU A 873 -11.21 58.78 4.38
CA GLU A 873 -10.81 59.86 3.45
C GLU A 873 -11.43 59.72 2.05
N PHE A 874 -11.92 58.52 1.68
CA PHE A 874 -12.50 58.22 0.37
C PHE A 874 -13.98 57.85 0.39
N GLU A 875 -14.68 58.11 1.51
CA GLU A 875 -16.09 57.75 1.75
C GLU A 875 -17.05 58.26 0.65
N PHE A 876 -16.75 59.42 0.05
CA PHE A 876 -17.51 59.95 -1.08
C PHE A 876 -17.51 59.03 -2.31
N PHE A 877 -16.37 58.41 -2.63
CA PHE A 877 -16.22 57.53 -3.80
C PHE A 877 -16.88 56.16 -3.56
N ASP A 878 -16.78 55.61 -2.35
CA ASP A 878 -17.52 54.40 -1.96
C ASP A 878 -19.03 54.65 -2.03
N GLY A 879 -19.52 55.78 -1.49
CA GLY A 879 -20.93 56.16 -1.56
C GLY A 879 -21.44 56.35 -3.00
N ALA A 880 -20.63 56.96 -3.87
CA ALA A 880 -20.98 57.13 -5.28
C ALA A 880 -21.03 55.79 -6.03
N ALA A 881 -20.05 54.90 -5.84
CA ALA A 881 -20.03 53.58 -6.45
C ALA A 881 -21.19 52.70 -5.95
N LYS A 882 -21.47 52.74 -4.63
CA LYS A 882 -22.58 52.01 -4.00
C LYS A 882 -23.93 52.37 -4.61
N ASN A 883 -24.21 53.65 -4.81
CA ASN A 883 -25.49 54.10 -5.38
C ASN A 883 -25.67 53.65 -6.83
N GLU A 884 -24.62 53.70 -7.64
CA GLU A 884 -24.65 53.26 -9.05
C GLU A 884 -24.80 51.73 -9.14
N ILE A 885 -24.14 50.96 -8.27
CA ILE A 885 -24.32 49.50 -8.18
C ILE A 885 -25.78 49.16 -7.88
N VAL A 886 -26.39 49.82 -6.90
CA VAL A 886 -27.80 49.57 -6.52
C VAL A 886 -28.74 49.82 -7.69
N ASP A 887 -28.59 50.93 -8.40
CA ASP A 887 -29.44 51.28 -9.53
C ASP A 887 -29.29 50.30 -10.70
N LEU A 888 -28.03 49.99 -11.09
CA LEU A 888 -27.74 49.09 -12.20
C LEU A 888 -28.15 47.64 -11.91
N VAL A 889 -27.91 47.15 -10.69
CA VAL A 889 -28.34 45.80 -10.28
C VAL A 889 -29.86 45.69 -10.31
N LYS A 890 -30.58 46.66 -9.72
CA LYS A 890 -32.06 46.66 -9.74
C LYS A 890 -32.61 46.73 -11.15
N THR A 891 -32.00 47.52 -12.02
CA THR A 891 -32.49 47.76 -13.38
C THR A 891 -32.20 46.60 -14.33
N TYR A 892 -31.01 46.00 -14.24
CA TYR A 892 -30.53 45.07 -15.28
C TYR A 892 -30.30 43.64 -14.79
N LYS A 893 -29.97 43.43 -13.51
CA LYS A 893 -29.64 42.08 -12.98
C LYS A 893 -30.80 41.42 -12.24
N MET A 894 -31.59 42.19 -11.49
CA MET A 894 -32.81 41.67 -10.85
C MET A 894 -33.81 41.07 -11.84
N PRO A 895 -34.08 41.64 -13.03
CA PRO A 895 -34.96 41.00 -14.01
C PRO A 895 -34.43 39.67 -14.55
N VAL A 896 -33.10 39.51 -14.63
CA VAL A 896 -32.46 38.25 -15.05
C VAL A 896 -32.63 37.18 -13.97
N LEU A 897 -32.39 37.54 -12.70
CA LEU A 897 -32.66 36.66 -11.57
C LEU A 897 -34.14 36.26 -11.50
N GLU A 898 -35.05 37.23 -11.62
CA GLU A 898 -36.49 36.97 -11.63
C GLU A 898 -36.90 36.05 -12.78
N LYS A 899 -36.30 36.21 -13.98
CA LYS A 899 -36.53 35.31 -15.11
C LYS A 899 -36.12 33.87 -14.77
N TYR A 900 -34.91 33.67 -14.24
CA TYR A 900 -34.46 32.33 -13.85
C TYR A 900 -35.38 31.69 -12.80
N LEU A 901 -35.88 32.48 -11.84
CA LEU A 901 -36.82 32.02 -10.82
C LEU A 901 -38.19 31.66 -11.42
N LYS A 902 -38.74 32.47 -12.34
CA LYS A 902 -39.98 32.16 -13.08
C LYS A 902 -39.86 30.88 -13.90
N ASP A 903 -38.72 30.70 -14.55
CA ASP A 903 -38.42 29.51 -15.35
C ASP A 903 -38.06 28.29 -14.50
N SER A 904 -38.08 28.42 -13.16
CA SER A 904 -37.67 27.37 -12.20
C SER A 904 -36.25 26.82 -12.45
N LYS A 905 -35.38 27.60 -13.11
CA LYS A 905 -33.98 27.26 -13.38
C LYS A 905 -33.13 27.72 -12.21
N ILE A 906 -33.13 26.93 -11.14
CA ILE A 906 -32.47 27.27 -9.87
C ILE A 906 -30.94 27.20 -9.96
N GLY A 907 -30.39 26.23 -10.68
CA GLY A 907 -28.94 25.93 -10.68
C GLY A 907 -28.53 25.09 -9.46
N GLU A 908 -27.33 24.53 -9.47
CA GLU A 908 -26.78 23.63 -8.44
C GLU A 908 -25.34 24.02 -8.12
N LYS A 909 -24.91 23.83 -6.87
CA LYS A 909 -23.51 24.01 -6.48
C LYS A 909 -22.67 22.88 -7.09
N ILE A 910 -21.55 23.23 -7.71
CA ILE A 910 -20.63 22.28 -8.33
C ILE A 910 -19.66 21.78 -7.24
N ILE A 911 -19.70 20.48 -6.91
CA ILE A 911 -18.93 19.82 -5.83
C ILE A 911 -17.50 19.50 -6.30
N ASP A 912 -16.81 20.51 -6.80
CA ASP A 912 -15.42 20.43 -7.27
C ASP A 912 -14.67 21.60 -6.63
N GLU A 913 -14.07 21.35 -5.47
CA GLU A 913 -13.46 22.37 -4.60
C GLU A 913 -12.16 22.96 -5.19
N THR A 914 -11.67 22.44 -6.33
CA THR A 914 -10.43 22.88 -6.97
C THR A 914 -10.57 24.12 -7.86
N LYS A 915 -11.78 24.65 -8.07
CA LYS A 915 -11.98 25.83 -8.94
C LYS A 915 -11.77 27.12 -8.17
N SER A 916 -10.61 27.74 -8.39
CA SER A 916 -10.28 29.12 -8.02
C SER A 916 -11.13 30.18 -8.74
N ASP A 917 -12.10 29.78 -9.58
CA ASP A 917 -12.96 30.67 -10.35
C ASP A 917 -14.33 30.80 -9.66
N PRO A 918 -14.61 31.91 -8.94
CA PRO A 918 -15.85 32.15 -8.22
C PRO A 918 -17.09 32.02 -9.11
N ASP A 919 -16.93 32.33 -10.40
CA ASP A 919 -17.98 32.38 -11.41
C ASP A 919 -18.51 31.01 -11.82
N LYS A 920 -17.81 29.93 -11.45
CA LYS A 920 -18.11 28.53 -11.79
C LYS A 920 -18.54 27.69 -10.59
N ARG A 921 -18.82 28.32 -9.44
CA ARG A 921 -19.28 27.62 -8.22
C ARG A 921 -20.69 27.04 -8.35
N PHE A 922 -21.52 27.63 -9.21
CA PHE A 922 -22.89 27.20 -9.46
C PHE A 922 -23.12 26.97 -10.95
N THR A 923 -23.91 25.96 -11.30
CA THR A 923 -24.45 25.81 -12.65
C THR A 923 -25.35 27.00 -12.98
N GLU A 924 -25.53 27.28 -14.27
CA GLU A 924 -26.32 28.42 -14.72
C GLU A 924 -27.76 28.37 -14.18
N GLY A 925 -28.19 29.43 -13.50
CA GLY A 925 -29.50 29.52 -12.87
C GLY A 925 -29.57 30.62 -11.82
N ALA A 926 -30.70 30.68 -11.12
CA ALA A 926 -30.99 31.70 -10.11
C ALA A 926 -29.92 31.77 -9.00
N LEU A 927 -29.35 30.64 -8.57
CA LEU A 927 -28.26 30.61 -7.58
C LEU A 927 -26.98 31.28 -8.08
N ARG A 928 -26.57 30.99 -9.33
CA ARG A 928 -25.39 31.61 -9.93
C ARG A 928 -25.57 33.11 -10.08
N GLU A 929 -26.74 33.55 -10.53
CA GLU A 929 -27.04 34.99 -10.68
C GLU A 929 -27.09 35.69 -9.33
N THR A 930 -27.69 35.05 -8.31
CA THR A 930 -27.69 35.55 -6.92
C THR A 930 -26.25 35.68 -6.40
N TYR A 931 -25.40 34.69 -6.63
CA TYR A 931 -23.98 34.73 -6.28
C TYR A 931 -23.25 35.88 -6.98
N LYS A 932 -23.44 36.08 -8.28
CA LYS A 932 -22.78 37.20 -9.01
C LYS A 932 -23.19 38.56 -8.46
N ILE A 933 -24.49 38.75 -8.23
CA ILE A 933 -25.03 40.00 -7.68
C ILE A 933 -24.42 40.29 -6.31
N VAL A 934 -24.38 39.29 -5.42
CA VAL A 934 -23.94 39.49 -4.04
C VAL A 934 -22.42 39.56 -3.92
N MET A 935 -21.69 38.72 -4.64
CA MET A 935 -20.26 38.46 -4.36
C MET A 935 -19.33 39.22 -5.30
N ILE A 936 -19.75 39.44 -6.56
CA ILE A 936 -18.89 40.06 -7.57
C ILE A 936 -19.23 41.55 -7.68
N TYR A 937 -20.52 41.88 -7.75
CA TYR A 937 -20.93 43.25 -8.06
C TYR A 937 -21.08 44.17 -6.84
N THR A 938 -21.15 43.64 -5.61
CA THR A 938 -21.17 44.51 -4.41
C THR A 938 -19.79 44.94 -3.96
N GLY A 939 -18.71 44.31 -4.43
CA GLY A 939 -17.34 44.66 -4.02
C GLY A 939 -16.93 44.09 -2.66
N THR A 940 -17.46 42.94 -2.26
CA THR A 940 -17.04 42.21 -1.04
C THR A 940 -15.82 41.36 -1.27
N ASP A 941 -14.94 41.27 -0.27
CA ASP A 941 -13.75 40.41 -0.34
C ASP A 941 -14.02 38.98 0.11
N LEU A 942 -13.45 38.03 -0.64
CA LEU A 942 -13.48 36.61 -0.31
C LEU A 942 -12.23 36.24 0.50
N ASN A 943 -12.38 35.41 1.52
CA ASN A 943 -11.26 34.76 2.18
C ASN A 943 -10.51 33.91 1.14
N PRO A 944 -9.22 34.16 0.89
CA PRO A 944 -8.46 33.50 -0.17
C PRO A 944 -8.23 32.00 0.07
N THR A 945 -8.47 31.50 1.29
CA THR A 945 -8.19 30.10 1.68
C THR A 945 -9.36 29.16 1.37
N ASN A 946 -10.60 29.65 1.51
CA ASN A 946 -11.83 28.85 1.31
C ASN A 946 -12.83 29.53 0.35
N GLY A 947 -12.58 30.78 -0.04
CA GLY A 947 -13.43 31.60 -0.90
C GLY A 947 -14.77 31.95 -0.25
N GLU A 948 -14.80 32.13 1.06
CA GLU A 948 -15.98 32.48 1.87
C GLU A 948 -15.92 33.95 2.33
N ILE A 949 -17.06 34.54 2.70
CA ILE A 949 -17.13 35.95 3.16
C ILE A 949 -17.13 35.97 4.70
N ASP A 950 -16.37 36.89 5.30
CA ASP A 950 -16.42 37.11 6.74
C ASP A 950 -17.65 37.92 7.18
N GLU A 951 -18.05 37.81 8.45
CA GLU A 951 -19.25 38.49 8.97
C GLU A 951 -19.20 40.03 8.81
N LYS A 952 -18.00 40.63 8.75
CA LYS A 952 -17.81 42.08 8.61
C LYS A 952 -17.95 42.56 7.16
N GLU A 953 -17.65 41.70 6.19
CA GLU A 953 -17.87 41.96 4.76
C GLU A 953 -19.36 41.87 4.40
N VAL A 954 -20.14 41.03 5.10
CA VAL A 954 -21.61 40.97 4.96
C VAL A 954 -22.27 42.30 5.35
N GLU A 955 -21.76 42.98 6.39
CA GLU A 955 -22.27 44.28 6.83
C GLU A 955 -22.11 45.41 5.78
N LYS A 956 -21.22 45.24 4.80
CA LYS A 956 -20.94 46.24 3.74
C LYS A 956 -21.88 46.14 2.53
N MET A 957 -22.71 45.11 2.49
CA MET A 957 -23.64 44.86 1.39
C MET A 957 -24.82 45.86 1.42
N PRO A 958 -25.25 46.43 0.29
CA PRO A 958 -26.40 47.33 0.27
C PRO A 958 -27.71 46.60 0.63
N CYS A 959 -28.36 46.97 1.75
CA CYS A 959 -29.64 46.37 2.21
C CYS A 959 -30.70 46.31 1.10
N ASP A 960 -30.77 47.36 0.28
CA ASP A 960 -31.68 47.48 -0.85
C ASP A 960 -31.60 46.32 -1.85
N ILE A 961 -30.39 45.79 -2.08
CA ILE A 961 -30.15 44.65 -2.99
C ILE A 961 -30.54 43.35 -2.27
N LEU A 962 -30.11 43.19 -1.01
CA LEU A 962 -30.41 41.98 -0.23
C LEU A 962 -31.91 41.79 -0.01
N LEU A 963 -32.64 42.86 0.31
CA LEU A 963 -34.11 42.84 0.46
C LEU A 963 -34.82 42.57 -0.87
N ALA A 964 -34.27 43.04 -2.00
CA ALA A 964 -34.82 42.77 -3.32
C ALA A 964 -34.65 41.29 -3.72
N ILE A 965 -33.48 40.70 -3.46
CA ILE A 965 -33.20 39.27 -3.64
C ILE A 965 -34.15 38.45 -2.76
N GLU A 966 -34.28 38.82 -1.48
CA GLU A 966 -35.16 38.16 -0.52
C GLU A 966 -36.60 38.11 -1.01
N LYS A 967 -37.13 39.26 -1.47
CA LYS A 967 -38.48 39.35 -2.01
C LYS A 967 -38.68 38.49 -3.25
N LEU A 968 -37.72 38.48 -4.17
CA LEU A 968 -37.82 37.69 -5.40
C LEU A 968 -37.84 36.18 -5.11
N TRP A 969 -36.91 35.69 -4.29
CA TRP A 969 -36.86 34.28 -3.92
C TRP A 969 -38.11 33.84 -3.16
N ARG A 970 -38.58 34.62 -2.19
CA ARG A 970 -39.79 34.30 -1.44
C ARG A 970 -41.05 34.30 -2.28
N ASN A 971 -41.19 35.26 -3.18
CA ASN A 971 -42.36 35.35 -4.06
C ASN A 971 -42.45 34.12 -4.98
N HIS A 972 -41.30 33.69 -5.54
CA HIS A 972 -41.27 32.59 -6.52
C HIS A 972 -41.17 31.19 -5.87
N THR A 973 -40.77 31.10 -4.60
CA THR A 973 -40.74 29.82 -3.84
C THR A 973 -41.90 29.68 -2.86
N LYS A 974 -42.94 30.51 -2.94
CA LYS A 974 -44.11 30.46 -2.01
C LYS A 974 -43.69 30.54 -0.54
N GLN A 975 -42.75 31.42 -0.21
CA GLN A 975 -42.21 31.65 1.14
C GLN A 975 -41.42 30.48 1.74
N THR A 976 -41.11 29.40 0.99
CA THR A 976 -40.31 28.30 1.53
C THR A 976 -38.84 28.66 1.67
N CYS A 977 -38.32 29.50 0.77
CA CYS A 977 -36.90 29.82 0.67
C CYS A 977 -36.62 31.30 0.47
N GLY A 978 -35.56 31.78 1.12
CA GLY A 978 -35.13 33.17 1.07
C GLY A 978 -33.64 33.32 1.37
N TRP A 979 -33.11 34.49 1.08
CA TRP A 979 -31.85 35.03 1.57
C TRP A 979 -31.74 34.97 3.11
N VAL A 980 -32.78 35.40 3.86
CA VAL A 980 -32.73 35.53 5.33
C VAL A 980 -33.65 34.51 6.03
N GLY A 981 -33.16 33.82 7.07
CA GLY A 981 -33.89 32.76 7.82
C GLY A 981 -34.37 33.17 9.22
N SER A 982 -35.18 32.32 9.88
CA SER A 982 -35.77 32.59 11.21
C SER A 982 -34.82 32.41 12.40
N ASN A 983 -33.63 31.84 12.17
CA ASN A 983 -32.61 31.67 13.19
C ASN A 983 -31.43 32.59 12.84
N THR A 984 -31.06 33.40 13.82
CA THR A 984 -29.99 34.39 13.85
C THR A 984 -28.60 33.73 13.83
N ASP A 985 -28.24 33.06 12.73
CA ASP A 985 -26.92 32.39 12.62
C ASP A 985 -25.87 33.24 11.89
N TYR A 986 -26.25 34.39 11.31
CA TYR A 986 -25.31 35.39 10.81
C TYR A 986 -25.90 36.77 11.10
N GLY A 987 -25.11 37.68 11.68
CA GLY A 987 -25.51 39.06 11.87
C GLY A 987 -26.02 39.65 10.56
N ALA A 988 -27.34 39.78 10.43
CA ALA A 988 -27.90 40.60 9.37
C ALA A 988 -27.24 41.97 9.51
N ALA A 989 -26.78 42.55 8.38
CA ALA A 989 -26.33 43.94 8.37
C ALA A 989 -27.31 44.75 9.24
N PRO A 990 -26.86 45.41 10.33
CA PRO A 990 -27.70 45.78 11.48
C PRO A 990 -29.00 46.54 11.14
N ASP A 991 -29.03 47.15 9.96
CA ASP A 991 -30.09 48.02 9.45
C ASP A 991 -31.09 47.33 8.48
N CYS A 992 -30.87 46.08 8.05
CA CYS A 992 -31.76 45.38 7.13
C CYS A 992 -32.83 44.54 7.89
N GLN A 993 -33.82 45.18 8.53
CA GLN A 993 -34.89 44.44 9.24
C GLN A 993 -36.15 44.25 8.38
N GLU A 994 -36.52 42.99 8.10
CA GLU A 994 -37.92 42.61 7.82
C GLU A 994 -38.38 41.60 8.89
N ALA A 995 -39.45 41.95 9.61
CA ALA A 995 -39.81 41.38 10.91
C ALA A 995 -40.57 40.04 10.86
N GLU A 996 -40.74 39.39 9.71
CA GLU A 996 -41.55 38.16 9.59
C GLU A 996 -40.96 37.15 8.59
N LEU A 997 -39.79 36.59 8.90
CA LEU A 997 -39.11 35.66 8.00
C LEU A 997 -39.00 34.26 8.64
N LYS A 998 -39.78 33.31 8.13
CA LYS A 998 -39.67 31.85 8.42
C LYS A 998 -39.36 31.11 7.11
N GLY A 999 -38.45 30.13 7.13
CA GLY A 999 -38.03 29.37 5.94
C GLY A 999 -36.54 29.00 5.93
N VAL A 1000 -36.10 28.30 4.87
CA VAL A 1000 -34.69 27.89 4.68
C VAL A 1000 -33.87 29.07 4.13
N SER A 1001 -32.73 29.39 4.76
CA SER A 1001 -31.82 30.47 4.34
C SER A 1001 -30.84 30.00 3.27
N LEU A 1002 -30.71 30.80 2.20
CA LEU A 1002 -29.70 30.67 1.15
C LEU A 1002 -28.30 31.11 1.61
N GLY A 1003 -28.21 31.97 2.62
CA GLY A 1003 -26.94 32.51 3.12
C GLY A 1003 -25.97 31.41 3.56
N THR A 1004 -26.43 30.43 4.33
CA THR A 1004 -25.54 29.37 4.84
C THR A 1004 -24.95 28.49 3.74
N ALA A 1005 -25.60 28.36 2.58
CA ALA A 1005 -25.05 27.63 1.42
C ALA A 1005 -23.93 28.40 0.69
N LEU A 1006 -23.88 29.72 0.90
CA LEU A 1006 -22.91 30.64 0.33
C LEU A 1006 -21.74 30.93 1.28
N PHE A 1007 -21.89 30.69 2.60
CA PHE A 1007 -21.00 31.21 3.64
C PHE A 1007 -20.35 30.21 4.64
N ASP A 1008 -20.74 28.93 4.79
CA ASP A 1008 -20.19 28.02 5.84
C ASP A 1008 -19.83 26.59 5.36
N PRO A 1009 -18.67 26.01 5.76
CA PRO A 1009 -18.26 24.65 5.41
C PRO A 1009 -18.69 23.54 6.40
N VAL A 1010 -19.15 23.83 7.63
CA VAL A 1010 -19.20 22.80 8.70
C VAL A 1010 -20.54 22.02 8.80
N SER A 1011 -21.61 22.42 8.11
CA SER A 1011 -22.91 21.70 8.14
C SER A 1011 -23.50 21.43 6.75
N PHE A 1012 -22.62 21.14 5.79
CA PHE A 1012 -22.92 21.25 4.36
C PHE A 1012 -23.93 20.20 3.83
N GLN A 1013 -23.84 18.93 4.21
CA GLN A 1013 -24.72 17.89 3.64
C GLN A 1013 -26.18 17.99 4.10
N TYR A 1014 -26.44 18.33 5.37
CA TYR A 1014 -27.80 18.39 5.92
C TYR A 1014 -28.61 19.58 5.41
N LEU A 1015 -27.95 20.73 5.20
CA LEU A 1015 -28.59 21.95 4.69
C LEU A 1015 -28.73 21.94 3.16
N LEU A 1016 -27.77 21.39 2.41
CA LEU A 1016 -27.91 21.19 0.97
C LEU A 1016 -29.05 20.21 0.68
N TYR A 1017 -29.19 19.14 1.48
CA TYR A 1017 -30.32 18.21 1.42
C TYR A 1017 -31.66 18.90 1.73
N ARG A 1018 -31.74 19.78 2.74
CA ARG A 1018 -32.97 20.57 2.99
C ARG A 1018 -33.26 21.55 1.86
N TYR A 1019 -32.26 22.26 1.35
CA TYR A 1019 -32.39 23.19 0.23
C TYR A 1019 -32.89 22.48 -1.04
N GLN A 1020 -32.21 21.38 -1.43
CA GLN A 1020 -32.55 20.60 -2.61
C GLN A 1020 -33.92 19.93 -2.51
N ASN A 1021 -34.41 19.62 -1.31
CA ASN A 1021 -35.70 18.96 -1.14
C ASN A 1021 -36.88 19.90 -0.80
N GLN A 1022 -36.64 21.05 -0.15
CA GLN A 1022 -37.70 21.99 0.27
C GLN A 1022 -37.80 23.25 -0.60
N CYS A 1023 -36.72 23.65 -1.30
CA CYS A 1023 -36.75 24.79 -2.24
C CYS A 1023 -37.00 24.38 -3.69
N LYS A 1024 -36.65 23.16 -4.10
CA LYS A 1024 -36.93 22.64 -5.46
C LYS A 1024 -38.37 22.12 -5.62
N SER A 1025 -39.05 21.77 -4.53
CA SER A 1025 -40.47 21.32 -4.51
C SER A 1025 -41.43 22.50 -4.55
#